data_AF-A0A6J2PZE6-F1
#
_entry.id   AF-A0A6J2PZE6-F1
#
_cell.length_a   1.000
_cell.length_b   1.000
_cell.length_c   1.000
_cell.angle_alpha   90.00
_cell.angle_beta   90.00
_cell.angle_gamma   90.00
#
_symmetry.space_group_name_H-M   'P 1'
#
loop_
_entity.id
_entity.type
_entity.pdbx_description
1 polymer ?
#
loop_
_entity_poly.entity_id
_entity_poly.type
_entity_poly.pdbx_seq_one_letter_code
_entity_poly.pdbx_strand_id
1 'polypeptide(L)'
;MTGSPTKSCGIMISEIVIVRHPVHVCAPVNYKLTLSVRAEGTGILNYQWFTEDEKELPGGTEADLTITSKKKEQYVCRVNDHFCNCVFSDWVTVKVLDIDKSGLPVHWQGELHIAVNPKPQTVRKGSKLTLQCAAFGIPAPHYQWYRNGRALLDKTSGTLQINRASAEHEGSYLCSISNVLQETWTEPVHVDIVQTDHLPPAATTATDKVALLIGNLNYSHLDALMAPVMDVHELANLLQQLGFRVVSLLDLNRDEMLAAIDMFIQLLDRGVYGLFYYAGHGYEHAGRNYLVAVDAPQPYRQENCVCVQRVMLSMQERQTALSVMLLDTCRKWYNQDCLPSSIMPLGPSGNTVYGYATCEDAVAYEVQDGGKSTGIFTKYLNTHILQTEKVTHVLERVSEDLGKDPLVTGKQQVEIKHTLKEPRSLADPVRTTGHTRELHMRDASWRQANVLPRKKQHIFVCGVEVEVSFSALFSNVLVAFATIKTTGPRTQDCTVTLSSIPPMEDIFSGPGKSDEMDTLLLSKPGNPDCILRLCALQKLTESLIIKVDLHYTNMDNKLRRTESQLVDIGKPLVASCKLHRRNHATTAKKQEGASAQNMGNRSSCKPRLHQTMAGPCRPFTRKAECAAKVAVTRSNEPEENDENELQDSTHRR
;
A
#
# COMPACT_ATOMS: atom_id res chain seq x y z
N MET A 1 -86.99 -46.17 44.45
CA MET A 1 -86.16 -44.99 44.76
C MET A 1 -84.74 -45.47 44.95
N THR A 2 -84.01 -45.59 43.85
CA THR A 2 -82.71 -46.25 43.80
C THR A 2 -81.83 -45.45 42.86
N GLY A 3 -80.86 -44.74 43.42
CA GLY A 3 -79.85 -43.98 42.69
C GLY A 3 -78.50 -44.22 43.34
N SER A 4 -77.81 -45.25 42.84
CA SER A 4 -76.45 -45.66 43.17
C SER A 4 -75.40 -44.59 42.81
N PRO A 5 -74.23 -44.57 43.49
CA PRO A 5 -73.24 -43.51 43.35
C PRO A 5 -72.44 -43.66 42.06
N THR A 6 -72.40 -42.60 41.24
CA THR A 6 -71.48 -42.50 40.10
C THR A 6 -70.11 -42.00 40.56
N LYS A 7 -69.16 -42.93 40.55
CA LYS A 7 -67.71 -42.74 40.69
C LYS A 7 -67.23 -41.56 39.85
N SER A 8 -66.55 -40.58 40.44
CA SER A 8 -65.63 -39.73 39.68
C SER A 8 -64.39 -40.58 39.37
N CYS A 9 -64.25 -40.91 38.09
CA CYS A 9 -63.07 -41.57 37.56
C CYS A 9 -61.94 -40.55 37.55
N GLY A 10 -61.16 -40.51 38.64
CA GLY A 10 -59.84 -39.90 38.60
C GLY A 10 -58.98 -40.73 37.67
N ILE A 11 -58.59 -40.18 36.52
CA ILE A 11 -57.59 -40.77 35.65
C ILE A 11 -56.30 -40.83 36.48
N MET A 12 -55.99 -42.00 37.05
CA MET A 12 -54.70 -42.26 37.68
C MET A 12 -53.68 -42.35 36.54
N ILE A 13 -52.91 -41.28 36.34
CA ILE A 13 -51.78 -41.25 35.40
C ILE A 13 -50.73 -42.24 35.94
N SER A 14 -50.71 -43.47 35.43
CA SER A 14 -49.76 -44.53 35.87
C SER A 14 -48.41 -44.47 35.16
N GLU A 15 -48.25 -43.61 34.16
CA GLU A 15 -47.05 -43.50 33.32
C GLU A 15 -46.45 -42.10 33.43
N ILE A 16 -45.11 -42.00 33.35
CA ILE A 16 -44.41 -40.71 33.35
C ILE A 16 -44.75 -39.97 32.05
N VAL A 17 -45.27 -38.74 32.15
CA VAL A 17 -45.59 -37.89 31.00
C VAL A 17 -44.85 -36.57 31.12
N ILE A 18 -44.12 -36.19 30.08
CA ILE A 18 -43.51 -34.85 30.00
C ILE A 18 -44.59 -33.86 29.56
N VAL A 19 -45.02 -32.99 30.46
CA VAL A 19 -46.03 -31.96 30.20
C VAL A 19 -45.46 -30.67 29.65
N ARG A 20 -44.14 -30.45 29.84
CA ARG A 20 -43.41 -29.32 29.23
C ARG A 20 -42.02 -29.75 28.83
N HIS A 21 -41.79 -29.77 27.53
CA HIS A 21 -40.48 -29.98 26.93
C HIS A 21 -39.64 -28.69 26.98
N PRO A 22 -38.29 -28.82 26.99
CA PRO A 22 -37.40 -27.68 26.87
C PRO A 22 -37.48 -27.08 25.46
N VAL A 23 -37.30 -25.77 25.36
CA VAL A 23 -37.46 -25.02 24.10
C VAL A 23 -36.11 -24.65 23.51
N HIS A 24 -35.96 -24.72 22.18
CA HIS A 24 -34.74 -24.28 21.51
C HIS A 24 -34.36 -22.86 21.94
N VAL A 25 -33.07 -22.57 22.07
CA VAL A 25 -32.56 -21.27 22.52
C VAL A 25 -31.55 -20.72 21.53
N CYS A 26 -31.62 -19.42 21.27
CA CYS A 26 -30.51 -18.66 20.68
C CYS A 26 -30.14 -17.56 21.67
N ALA A 27 -28.89 -17.53 22.15
CA ALA A 27 -28.45 -16.57 23.16
C ALA A 27 -27.03 -16.04 22.87
N PRO A 28 -26.64 -14.88 23.41
CA PRO A 28 -25.28 -14.36 23.29
C PRO A 28 -24.23 -15.28 23.94
N VAL A 29 -22.98 -15.17 23.49
CA VAL A 29 -21.86 -15.94 24.07
C VAL A 29 -21.67 -15.68 25.56
N ASN A 30 -21.54 -16.76 26.33
CA ASN A 30 -21.45 -16.74 27.80
C ASN A 30 -22.70 -16.18 28.51
N TYR A 31 -23.87 -16.18 27.87
CA TYR A 31 -25.12 -15.86 28.56
C TYR A 31 -25.55 -17.04 29.44
N LYS A 32 -25.95 -16.75 30.68
CA LYS A 32 -26.44 -17.74 31.65
C LYS A 32 -27.95 -17.93 31.44
N LEU A 33 -28.36 -19.11 31.00
CA LEU A 33 -29.76 -19.45 30.72
C LEU A 33 -30.19 -20.72 31.44
N THR A 34 -31.50 -20.89 31.60
CA THR A 34 -32.10 -22.07 32.21
C THR A 34 -32.96 -22.82 31.20
N LEU A 35 -32.68 -24.11 31.02
CA LEU A 35 -33.54 -25.06 30.30
C LEU A 35 -34.46 -25.73 31.30
N SER A 36 -35.75 -25.82 30.99
CA SER A 36 -36.76 -26.32 31.93
C SER A 36 -37.54 -27.50 31.33
N VAL A 37 -37.65 -28.58 32.10
CA VAL A 37 -38.52 -29.72 31.81
C VAL A 37 -39.57 -29.81 32.91
N ARG A 38 -40.82 -30.12 32.58
CA ARG A 38 -41.85 -30.47 33.59
C ARG A 38 -42.48 -31.79 33.21
N ALA A 39 -42.64 -32.68 34.19
CA ALA A 39 -43.21 -34.00 34.01
C ALA A 39 -44.16 -34.34 35.16
N GLU A 40 -45.16 -35.15 34.87
CA GLU A 40 -46.14 -35.68 35.81
C GLU A 40 -46.02 -37.22 35.85
N GLY A 41 -46.18 -37.81 37.03
CA GLY A 41 -46.11 -39.25 37.23
C GLY A 41 -46.38 -39.63 38.69
N THR A 42 -46.58 -40.90 38.98
CA THR A 42 -46.78 -41.36 40.36
C THR A 42 -45.46 -41.44 41.12
N GLY A 43 -45.34 -40.72 42.24
CA GLY A 43 -44.19 -40.77 43.13
C GLY A 43 -43.15 -39.66 42.89
N ILE A 44 -41.95 -39.86 43.45
CA ILE A 44 -40.84 -38.89 43.31
C ILE A 44 -40.15 -39.12 41.97
N LEU A 45 -40.10 -38.08 41.14
CA LEU A 45 -39.41 -38.08 39.85
C LEU A 45 -37.98 -37.59 40.01
N ASN A 46 -37.05 -38.26 39.33
CA ASN A 46 -35.64 -37.90 39.24
C ASN A 46 -35.34 -37.41 37.83
N TYR A 47 -34.42 -36.46 37.71
CA TYR A 47 -34.01 -35.86 36.45
C TYR A 47 -32.53 -36.13 36.22
N GLN A 48 -32.13 -36.30 34.96
CA GLN A 48 -30.73 -36.32 34.57
C GLN A 48 -30.59 -35.72 33.17
N TRP A 49 -29.76 -34.69 33.02
CA TRP A 49 -29.47 -34.07 31.75
C TRP A 49 -28.27 -34.68 31.05
N PHE A 50 -28.32 -34.70 29.72
CA PHE A 50 -27.32 -35.24 28.82
C PHE A 50 -26.98 -34.23 27.72
N THR A 51 -25.75 -34.31 27.23
CA THR A 51 -25.30 -33.56 26.03
C THR A 51 -25.40 -34.41 24.76
N GLU A 52 -25.17 -33.80 23.58
CA GLU A 52 -25.15 -34.47 22.26
C GLU A 52 -24.27 -35.74 22.19
N ASP A 53 -23.20 -35.82 22.99
CA ASP A 53 -22.33 -37.00 23.11
C ASP A 53 -22.92 -38.13 23.98
N GLU A 54 -24.19 -38.06 24.37
CA GLU A 54 -24.87 -38.96 25.32
C GLU A 54 -24.20 -39.03 26.71
N LYS A 55 -23.33 -38.06 27.03
CA LYS A 55 -22.68 -37.96 28.33
C LYS A 55 -23.61 -37.30 29.35
N GLU A 56 -23.72 -37.92 30.53
CA GLU A 56 -24.38 -37.33 31.68
C GLU A 56 -23.68 -36.03 32.08
N LEU A 57 -24.48 -34.98 32.29
CA LEU A 57 -24.00 -33.70 32.76
C LEU A 57 -23.91 -33.72 34.30
N PRO A 58 -22.72 -33.64 34.90
CA PRO A 58 -22.57 -33.69 36.35
C PRO A 58 -23.33 -32.55 37.03
N GLY A 59 -24.19 -32.89 38.01
CA GLY A 59 -25.05 -31.91 38.70
C GLY A 59 -26.29 -31.47 37.92
N GLY A 60 -26.49 -31.98 36.70
CA GLY A 60 -27.73 -31.79 35.92
C GLY A 60 -28.85 -32.71 36.40
N THR A 61 -29.14 -32.72 37.70
CA THR A 61 -30.09 -33.65 38.35
C THR A 61 -31.45 -33.04 38.66
N GLU A 62 -31.66 -31.79 38.27
CA GLU A 62 -32.88 -31.03 38.53
C GLU A 62 -33.69 -30.84 37.24
N ALA A 63 -34.98 -30.51 37.42
CA ALA A 63 -35.89 -30.19 36.32
C ALA A 63 -35.49 -28.92 35.54
N ASP A 64 -34.76 -28.00 36.21
CA ASP A 64 -34.23 -26.76 35.66
C ASP A 64 -32.70 -26.86 35.57
N LEU A 65 -32.17 -26.88 34.35
CA LEU A 65 -30.74 -26.92 34.07
C LEU A 65 -30.23 -25.52 33.71
N THR A 66 -29.41 -24.93 34.58
CA THR A 66 -28.74 -23.66 34.29
C THR A 66 -27.37 -23.89 33.64
N ILE A 67 -27.17 -23.33 32.44
CA ILE A 67 -25.96 -23.50 31.64
C ILE A 67 -25.40 -22.16 31.13
N THR A 68 -24.14 -22.20 30.71
CA THR A 68 -23.46 -21.09 30.03
C THR A 68 -22.65 -21.67 28.89
N SER A 69 -23.19 -21.61 27.68
CA SER A 69 -22.58 -22.22 26.50
C SER A 69 -21.72 -21.22 25.71
N LYS A 70 -20.61 -21.72 25.16
CA LYS A 70 -19.70 -20.96 24.27
C LYS A 70 -19.86 -21.30 22.80
N LYS A 71 -20.47 -22.45 22.51
CA LYS A 71 -20.66 -23.01 21.18
C LYS A 71 -22.06 -23.62 21.08
N LYS A 72 -22.48 -23.93 19.85
CA LYS A 72 -23.73 -24.67 19.60
C LYS A 72 -23.65 -26.04 20.26
N GLU A 73 -24.63 -26.39 21.07
CA GLU A 73 -24.74 -27.68 21.78
C GLU A 73 -26.20 -28.13 21.86
N GLN A 74 -26.41 -29.43 22.02
CA GLN A 74 -27.73 -30.03 22.21
C GLN A 74 -27.84 -30.70 23.57
N TYR A 75 -29.03 -30.64 24.15
CA TYR A 75 -29.34 -31.19 25.47
C TYR A 75 -30.62 -32.01 25.43
N VAL A 76 -30.67 -33.05 26.26
CA VAL A 76 -31.89 -33.83 26.52
C VAL A 76 -31.96 -34.17 27.99
N CYS A 77 -33.18 -34.25 28.54
CA CYS A 77 -33.40 -34.63 29.93
C CYS A 77 -34.08 -36.00 29.98
N ARG A 78 -33.51 -36.92 30.77
CA ARG A 78 -34.18 -38.15 31.20
C ARG A 78 -34.95 -37.86 32.48
N VAL A 79 -36.21 -38.25 32.51
CA VAL A 79 -37.03 -38.27 33.72
C VAL A 79 -37.31 -39.73 34.08
N ASN A 80 -37.03 -40.13 35.31
CA ASN A 80 -37.31 -41.48 35.79
C ASN A 80 -37.98 -41.50 37.16
N ASP A 81 -38.79 -42.52 37.40
CA ASP A 81 -39.42 -42.76 38.70
C ASP A 81 -38.57 -43.73 39.56
N HIS A 82 -39.11 -44.11 40.72
CA HIS A 82 -38.49 -45.09 41.62
C HIS A 82 -38.74 -46.55 41.22
N PHE A 83 -39.55 -46.80 40.18
CA PHE A 83 -39.77 -48.12 39.59
C PHE A 83 -38.90 -48.35 38.34
N CYS A 84 -37.94 -47.45 38.07
CA CYS A 84 -37.04 -47.46 36.92
C CYS A 84 -37.72 -47.26 35.56
N ASN A 85 -38.95 -46.72 35.52
CA ASN A 85 -39.53 -46.25 34.27
C ASN A 85 -38.81 -44.96 33.86
N CYS A 86 -38.52 -44.77 32.57
CA CYS A 86 -37.85 -43.56 32.09
C CYS A 86 -38.43 -43.05 30.77
N VAL A 87 -38.53 -41.72 30.66
CA VAL A 87 -38.93 -41.00 29.45
C VAL A 87 -37.92 -39.87 29.21
N PHE A 88 -37.62 -39.61 27.93
CA PHE A 88 -36.72 -38.53 27.53
C PHE A 88 -37.52 -37.35 27.00
N SER A 89 -37.06 -36.14 27.29
CA SER A 89 -37.57 -34.94 26.63
C SER A 89 -37.17 -34.93 25.15
N ASP A 90 -37.82 -34.09 24.36
CA ASP A 90 -37.26 -33.62 23.11
C ASP A 90 -35.85 -33.04 23.28
N TRP A 91 -35.04 -33.23 22.24
CA TRP A 91 -33.73 -32.62 22.12
C TRP A 91 -33.85 -31.12 21.90
N VAL A 92 -33.21 -30.36 22.77
CA VAL A 92 -33.14 -28.90 22.66
C VAL A 92 -31.78 -28.47 22.15
N THR A 93 -31.77 -27.57 21.17
CA THR A 93 -30.52 -26.95 20.66
C THR A 93 -30.34 -25.56 21.24
N VAL A 94 -29.16 -25.32 21.80
CA VAL A 94 -28.71 -24.00 22.25
C VAL A 94 -27.73 -23.46 21.21
N LYS A 95 -28.15 -22.46 20.43
CA LYS A 95 -27.29 -21.72 19.49
C LYS A 95 -26.68 -20.51 20.19
N VAL A 96 -25.40 -20.27 19.93
CA VAL A 96 -24.65 -19.14 20.50
C VAL A 96 -24.34 -18.13 19.41
N LEU A 97 -24.66 -16.85 19.65
CA LEU A 97 -24.26 -15.72 18.80
C LEU A 97 -23.10 -14.96 19.46
N ASP A 98 -21.99 -14.85 18.71
CA ASP A 98 -20.85 -14.02 19.09
C ASP A 98 -21.07 -12.60 18.60
N ILE A 99 -21.63 -11.77 19.47
CA ILE A 99 -21.97 -10.37 19.21
C ILE A 99 -21.31 -9.47 20.24
N ASP A 100 -20.88 -8.29 19.83
CA ASP A 100 -20.36 -7.27 20.73
C ASP A 100 -21.43 -6.91 21.78
N LYS A 101 -21.07 -6.99 23.06
CA LYS A 101 -22.00 -6.83 24.19
C LYS A 101 -22.49 -5.40 24.38
N SER A 102 -21.96 -4.45 23.60
CA SER A 102 -22.25 -3.02 23.66
C SER A 102 -23.72 -2.65 23.39
N GLY A 103 -24.50 -3.55 22.78
CA GLY A 103 -25.93 -3.35 22.47
C GLY A 103 -26.93 -4.19 23.27
N LEU A 104 -26.50 -4.98 24.26
CA LEU A 104 -27.41 -5.86 25.00
C LEU A 104 -28.27 -5.07 26.02
N PRO A 105 -29.58 -5.36 26.12
CA PRO A 105 -30.37 -4.92 27.26
C PRO A 105 -29.74 -5.45 28.55
N VAL A 106 -29.48 -4.58 29.52
CA VAL A 106 -28.83 -4.90 30.82
C VAL A 106 -29.59 -6.00 31.59
N HIS A 107 -30.88 -6.19 31.28
CA HIS A 107 -31.77 -7.17 31.87
C HIS A 107 -32.57 -7.95 30.81
N TRP A 108 -31.91 -8.49 29.79
CA TRP A 108 -32.56 -9.40 28.84
C TRP A 108 -33.10 -10.65 29.56
N GLN A 109 -34.37 -11.00 29.38
CA GLN A 109 -35.05 -12.12 30.06
C GLN A 109 -35.44 -13.26 29.11
N GLY A 110 -35.06 -13.17 27.84
CA GLY A 110 -35.38 -14.19 26.83
C GLY A 110 -36.24 -13.67 25.68
N GLU A 111 -36.68 -12.41 25.73
CA GLU A 111 -37.45 -11.77 24.67
C GLU A 111 -36.69 -11.77 23.33
N LEU A 112 -37.41 -11.74 22.21
CA LEU A 112 -36.79 -11.70 20.88
C LEU A 112 -36.09 -10.35 20.66
N HIS A 113 -34.83 -10.39 20.26
CA HIS A 113 -34.02 -9.19 20.00
C HIS A 113 -33.20 -9.33 18.73
N ILE A 114 -33.28 -8.32 17.85
CA ILE A 114 -32.51 -8.25 16.61
C ILE A 114 -31.13 -7.65 16.92
N ALA A 115 -30.09 -8.46 16.84
CA ALA A 115 -28.70 -8.05 17.08
C ALA A 115 -28.03 -7.43 15.84
N VAL A 116 -28.40 -7.92 14.65
CA VAL A 116 -27.84 -7.46 13.38
C VAL A 116 -28.99 -7.20 12.41
N ASN A 117 -29.14 -5.94 12.01
CA ASN A 117 -30.02 -5.54 10.92
C ASN A 117 -29.32 -5.71 9.56
N PRO A 118 -30.07 -6.02 8.49
CA PRO A 118 -29.54 -5.97 7.14
C PRO A 118 -29.09 -4.54 6.80
N LYS A 119 -28.22 -4.41 5.79
CA LYS A 119 -27.70 -3.11 5.33
C LYS A 119 -28.08 -2.91 3.86
N PRO A 120 -28.34 -1.66 3.42
CA PRO A 120 -28.57 -1.37 2.01
C PRO A 120 -27.33 -1.73 1.18
N GLN A 121 -27.55 -2.21 -0.04
CA GLN A 121 -26.47 -2.65 -0.93
C GLN A 121 -26.79 -2.31 -2.39
N THR A 122 -25.80 -1.81 -3.11
CA THR A 122 -25.85 -1.71 -4.58
C THR A 122 -25.03 -2.85 -5.16
N VAL A 123 -25.67 -3.73 -5.93
CA VAL A 123 -25.09 -4.99 -6.42
C VAL A 123 -25.09 -4.99 -7.94
N ARG A 124 -23.97 -5.40 -8.54
CA ARG A 124 -23.87 -5.53 -10.00
C ARG A 124 -24.73 -6.68 -10.51
N LYS A 125 -25.42 -6.48 -11.63
CA LYS A 125 -26.11 -7.56 -12.34
C LYS A 125 -25.16 -8.76 -12.55
N GLY A 126 -25.64 -9.96 -12.25
CA GLY A 126 -24.89 -11.22 -12.32
C GLY A 126 -24.05 -11.56 -11.09
N SER A 127 -23.81 -10.63 -10.18
CA SER A 127 -23.02 -10.86 -8.97
C SER A 127 -23.86 -11.42 -7.80
N LYS A 128 -23.17 -11.87 -6.73
CA LYS A 128 -23.80 -12.46 -5.55
C LYS A 128 -24.27 -11.37 -4.58
N LEU A 129 -25.57 -11.33 -4.30
CA LEU A 129 -26.19 -10.50 -3.26
C LEU A 129 -26.28 -11.31 -1.95
N THR A 130 -25.86 -10.69 -0.83
CA THR A 130 -25.92 -11.30 0.50
C THR A 130 -26.43 -10.30 1.53
N LEU A 131 -27.60 -10.56 2.11
CA LEU A 131 -28.14 -9.82 3.25
C LEU A 131 -28.07 -10.68 4.51
N GLN A 132 -27.70 -10.05 5.64
CA GLN A 132 -27.56 -10.72 6.92
C GLN A 132 -28.51 -10.12 7.95
N CYS A 133 -29.14 -10.99 8.73
CA CYS A 133 -29.93 -10.67 9.89
C CYS A 133 -29.59 -11.68 10.99
N ALA A 134 -29.36 -11.20 12.21
CA ALA A 134 -29.12 -12.06 13.36
C ALA A 134 -29.95 -11.60 14.55
N ALA A 135 -30.59 -12.55 15.21
CA ALA A 135 -31.42 -12.33 16.37
C ALA A 135 -31.23 -13.45 17.40
N PHE A 136 -31.44 -13.12 18.67
CA PHE A 136 -31.48 -14.06 19.79
C PHE A 136 -32.83 -14.00 20.51
N GLY A 137 -33.19 -15.08 21.21
CA GLY A 137 -34.54 -15.32 21.71
C GLY A 137 -34.69 -16.67 22.42
N ILE A 138 -35.59 -16.72 23.40
CA ILE A 138 -36.05 -17.92 24.11
C ILE A 138 -37.59 -17.96 24.02
N PRO A 139 -38.20 -18.79 23.15
CA PRO A 139 -37.58 -19.77 22.26
C PRO A 139 -36.79 -19.18 21.08
N ALA A 140 -35.97 -20.01 20.44
CA ALA A 140 -35.08 -19.63 19.35
C ALA A 140 -35.86 -19.01 18.18
N PRO A 141 -35.32 -17.94 17.55
CA PRO A 141 -35.94 -17.26 16.43
C PRO A 141 -35.99 -18.13 15.16
N HIS A 142 -37.11 -17.99 14.45
CA HIS A 142 -37.27 -18.32 13.04
C HIS A 142 -37.17 -17.05 12.20
N TYR A 143 -36.66 -17.18 10.98
CA TYR A 143 -36.49 -16.07 10.05
C TYR A 143 -37.41 -16.29 8.86
N GLN A 144 -37.91 -15.20 8.28
CA GLN A 144 -38.57 -15.20 6.98
C GLN A 144 -38.24 -13.89 6.25
N TRP A 145 -37.63 -13.97 5.07
CA TRP A 145 -37.32 -12.79 4.27
C TRP A 145 -38.48 -12.39 3.38
N TYR A 146 -38.62 -11.07 3.20
CA TYR A 146 -39.59 -10.44 2.32
C TYR A 146 -38.88 -9.51 1.33
N ARG A 147 -39.42 -9.42 0.12
CA ARG A 147 -39.03 -8.44 -0.90
C ARG A 147 -40.28 -7.72 -1.39
N ASN A 148 -40.29 -6.39 -1.31
CA ASN A 148 -41.42 -5.55 -1.72
C ASN A 148 -42.75 -6.02 -1.10
N GLY A 149 -42.71 -6.38 0.19
CA GLY A 149 -43.88 -6.87 0.95
C GLY A 149 -44.28 -8.34 0.68
N ARG A 150 -43.59 -9.07 -0.21
CA ARG A 150 -43.89 -10.48 -0.49
C ARG A 150 -42.86 -11.42 0.14
N ALA A 151 -43.33 -12.49 0.79
CA ALA A 151 -42.47 -13.51 1.36
C ALA A 151 -41.66 -14.22 0.27
N LEU A 152 -40.36 -14.35 0.47
CA LEU A 152 -39.47 -15.12 -0.40
C LEU A 152 -39.50 -16.59 0.03
N LEU A 153 -39.92 -17.46 -0.87
CA LEU A 153 -40.04 -18.89 -0.61
C LEU A 153 -38.69 -19.50 -0.19
N ASP A 154 -38.72 -20.32 0.86
CA ASP A 154 -37.56 -21.04 1.42
C ASP A 154 -36.38 -20.14 1.86
N LYS A 155 -36.62 -18.85 2.04
CA LYS A 155 -35.64 -17.90 2.59
C LYS A 155 -35.89 -17.71 4.08
N THR A 156 -35.58 -18.75 4.84
CA THR A 156 -35.87 -18.85 6.29
C THR A 156 -34.62 -18.87 7.17
N SER A 157 -33.47 -18.48 6.62
CA SER A 157 -32.19 -18.38 7.32
C SER A 157 -31.87 -16.93 7.66
N GLY A 158 -31.04 -16.70 8.69
CA GLY A 158 -30.49 -15.37 9.01
C GLY A 158 -29.58 -14.79 7.91
N THR A 159 -29.29 -15.54 6.85
CA THR A 159 -28.62 -15.00 5.66
C THR A 159 -29.43 -15.28 4.40
N LEU A 160 -29.82 -14.22 3.70
CA LEU A 160 -30.39 -14.29 2.37
C LEU A 160 -29.27 -14.21 1.33
N GLN A 161 -29.16 -15.22 0.49
CA GLN A 161 -28.21 -15.24 -0.63
C GLN A 161 -28.93 -15.42 -1.97
N ILE A 162 -28.54 -14.58 -2.93
CA ILE A 162 -28.93 -14.66 -4.34
C ILE A 162 -27.62 -14.71 -5.14
N ASN A 163 -27.33 -15.83 -5.79
CA ASN A 163 -26.02 -16.07 -6.42
C ASN A 163 -25.80 -15.24 -7.70
N ARG A 164 -26.87 -14.96 -8.45
CA ARG A 164 -26.84 -14.16 -9.68
C ARG A 164 -27.95 -13.14 -9.63
N ALA A 165 -27.63 -11.93 -9.15
CA ALA A 165 -28.59 -10.85 -9.06
C ALA A 165 -29.03 -10.37 -10.45
N SER A 166 -30.31 -10.10 -10.60
CA SER A 166 -30.94 -9.59 -11.84
C SER A 166 -31.84 -8.40 -11.46
N ALA A 167 -32.35 -7.66 -12.44
CA ALA A 167 -33.22 -6.51 -12.16
C ALA A 167 -34.46 -6.87 -11.33
N GLU A 168 -34.94 -8.13 -11.38
CA GLU A 168 -36.07 -8.59 -10.56
C GLU A 168 -35.75 -8.67 -9.06
N HIS A 169 -34.46 -8.67 -8.72
CA HIS A 169 -33.95 -8.73 -7.35
C HIS A 169 -33.79 -7.34 -6.72
N GLU A 170 -34.05 -6.27 -7.46
CA GLU A 170 -34.10 -4.92 -6.92
C GLU A 170 -35.32 -4.72 -6.02
N GLY A 171 -35.16 -3.92 -4.97
CA GLY A 171 -36.29 -3.51 -4.12
C GLY A 171 -35.97 -3.43 -2.64
N SER A 172 -37.04 -3.29 -1.85
CA SER A 172 -36.99 -3.20 -0.39
C SER A 172 -37.05 -4.58 0.23
N TYR A 173 -36.05 -4.91 1.05
CA TYR A 173 -35.93 -6.16 1.78
C TYR A 173 -36.09 -5.94 3.28
N LEU A 174 -36.80 -6.86 3.91
CA LEU A 174 -37.01 -6.90 5.35
C LEU A 174 -37.08 -8.37 5.81
N CYS A 175 -36.67 -8.62 7.04
CA CYS A 175 -36.70 -9.93 7.65
C CYS A 175 -37.69 -9.91 8.83
N SER A 176 -38.67 -10.80 8.79
CA SER A 176 -39.46 -11.14 9.98
C SER A 176 -38.66 -12.14 10.81
N ILE A 177 -38.55 -11.83 12.10
CA ILE A 177 -37.98 -12.71 13.11
C ILE A 177 -39.13 -13.03 14.06
N SER A 178 -39.45 -14.32 14.21
CA SER A 178 -40.56 -14.75 15.04
C SER A 178 -40.22 -15.98 15.88
N ASN A 179 -40.90 -16.11 17.00
CA ASN A 179 -40.99 -17.35 17.76
C ASN A 179 -42.45 -17.54 18.20
N VAL A 180 -42.72 -18.58 18.99
CA VAL A 180 -44.09 -18.88 19.48
C VAL A 180 -44.68 -17.80 20.40
N LEU A 181 -43.88 -16.85 20.89
CA LEU A 181 -44.31 -15.80 21.82
C LEU A 181 -44.47 -14.43 21.15
N GLN A 182 -43.65 -14.12 20.14
CA GLN A 182 -43.60 -12.81 19.52
C GLN A 182 -43.06 -12.83 18.08
N GLU A 183 -43.38 -11.77 17.35
CA GLU A 183 -42.83 -11.47 16.03
C GLU A 183 -42.29 -10.03 16.03
N THR A 184 -41.13 -9.83 15.42
CA THR A 184 -40.48 -8.53 15.23
C THR A 184 -39.89 -8.45 13.83
N TRP A 185 -39.66 -7.24 13.34
CA TRP A 185 -39.24 -7.00 11.96
C TRP A 185 -37.98 -6.14 11.96
N THR A 186 -37.08 -6.41 11.02
CA THR A 186 -35.96 -5.50 10.75
C THR A 186 -36.48 -4.22 10.10
N GLU A 187 -35.68 -3.15 10.18
CA GLU A 187 -35.86 -2.01 9.30
C GLU A 187 -35.75 -2.43 7.82
N PRO A 188 -36.55 -1.84 6.92
CA PRO A 188 -36.45 -2.12 5.49
C PRO A 188 -35.14 -1.58 4.92
N VAL A 189 -34.44 -2.39 4.13
CA VAL A 189 -33.25 -1.96 3.38
C VAL A 189 -33.47 -2.05 1.89
N HIS A 190 -32.99 -1.04 1.18
CA HIS A 190 -33.07 -1.04 -0.28
C HIS A 190 -31.85 -1.75 -0.89
N VAL A 191 -32.12 -2.56 -1.91
CA VAL A 191 -31.09 -3.18 -2.74
C VAL A 191 -31.26 -2.70 -4.17
N ASP A 192 -30.24 -2.06 -4.70
CA ASP A 192 -30.17 -1.56 -6.07
C ASP A 192 -29.43 -2.58 -6.96
N ILE A 193 -30.00 -2.94 -8.12
CA ILE A 193 -29.33 -3.79 -9.09
C ILE A 193 -28.89 -2.98 -10.31
N VAL A 194 -27.62 -2.63 -10.33
CA VAL A 194 -27.04 -1.75 -11.35
C VAL A 194 -26.45 -2.54 -12.52
N GLN A 195 -26.74 -2.06 -13.73
CA GLN A 195 -26.00 -2.44 -14.93
C GLN A 195 -24.62 -1.75 -14.90
N THR A 196 -23.61 -2.38 -15.51
CA THR A 196 -22.20 -1.99 -15.45
C THR A 196 -21.92 -0.55 -15.90
N ASP A 197 -22.86 0.10 -16.55
CA ASP A 197 -22.62 1.35 -17.27
C ASP A 197 -22.94 2.60 -16.43
N HIS A 198 -23.47 2.44 -15.20
CA HIS A 198 -23.86 3.57 -14.32
C HIS A 198 -23.39 3.50 -12.86
N LEU A 199 -22.47 2.60 -12.51
CA LEU A 199 -21.76 2.72 -11.22
C LEU A 199 -20.58 3.67 -11.39
N PRO A 200 -20.36 4.64 -10.47
CA PRO A 200 -19.03 5.22 -10.37
C PRO A 200 -18.04 4.07 -10.18
N PRO A 201 -16.95 4.01 -10.96
CA PRO A 201 -15.96 2.95 -10.82
C PRO A 201 -15.53 2.89 -9.35
N ALA A 202 -15.43 1.66 -8.81
CA ALA A 202 -15.00 1.47 -7.44
C ALA A 202 -13.72 2.29 -7.23
N ALA A 203 -13.76 3.21 -6.26
CA ALA A 203 -12.67 4.15 -6.02
C ALA A 203 -11.34 3.38 -5.99
N THR A 204 -10.43 3.76 -6.89
CA THR A 204 -9.12 3.14 -6.97
C THR A 204 -8.37 3.44 -5.68
N THR A 205 -7.65 2.43 -5.18
CA THR A 205 -6.89 2.53 -3.94
C THR A 205 -5.50 1.97 -4.16
N ALA A 206 -4.55 2.47 -3.39
CA ALA A 206 -3.18 1.97 -3.34
C ALA A 206 -2.96 1.16 -2.05
N THR A 207 -2.13 0.11 -2.08
CA THR A 207 -1.72 -0.58 -0.84
C THR A 207 -0.65 0.21 -0.09
N ASP A 208 0.15 0.97 -0.82
CA ASP A 208 1.10 1.99 -0.34
C ASP A 208 1.47 2.92 -1.52
N LYS A 209 2.11 4.05 -1.24
CA LYS A 209 2.60 4.99 -2.27
C LYS A 209 4.06 5.34 -2.02
N VAL A 210 4.92 5.07 -2.99
CA VAL A 210 6.38 5.23 -2.86
C VAL A 210 6.93 6.03 -4.03
N ALA A 211 7.78 7.01 -3.75
CA ALA A 211 8.42 7.82 -4.77
C ALA A 211 9.93 7.93 -4.58
N LEU A 212 10.67 7.83 -5.68
CA LEU A 212 12.10 8.13 -5.76
C LEU A 212 12.30 9.32 -6.70
N LEU A 213 12.87 10.40 -6.16
CA LEU A 213 13.19 11.62 -6.91
C LEU A 213 14.71 11.79 -6.92
N ILE A 214 15.30 11.96 -8.10
CA ILE A 214 16.73 12.19 -8.27
C ILE A 214 16.94 13.51 -9.03
N GLY A 215 17.76 14.41 -8.49
CA GLY A 215 18.17 15.66 -9.14
C GLY A 215 19.69 15.70 -9.31
N ASN A 216 20.17 15.60 -10.55
CA ASN A 216 21.60 15.67 -10.85
C ASN A 216 21.95 17.02 -11.45
N LEU A 217 22.90 17.74 -10.83
CA LEU A 217 23.15 19.14 -11.11
C LEU A 217 24.63 19.50 -11.25
N ASN A 218 25.54 18.99 -10.40
CA ASN A 218 26.98 19.30 -10.46
C ASN A 218 27.75 18.20 -11.20
N TYR A 219 27.72 18.21 -12.53
CA TYR A 219 28.43 17.23 -13.35
C TYR A 219 29.95 17.51 -13.40
N SER A 220 30.75 16.44 -13.32
CA SER A 220 32.21 16.55 -13.30
C SER A 220 32.80 16.97 -14.66
N HIS A 221 32.11 16.61 -15.75
CA HIS A 221 32.60 16.79 -17.12
C HIS A 221 31.54 17.38 -18.07
N LEU A 222 30.42 17.87 -17.54
CA LEU A 222 29.31 18.46 -18.31
C LEU A 222 28.89 19.78 -17.65
N ASP A 223 28.10 20.57 -18.35
CA ASP A 223 27.56 21.82 -17.82
C ASP A 223 26.68 21.56 -16.59
N ALA A 224 26.86 22.37 -15.55
CA ALA A 224 26.07 22.29 -14.33
C ALA A 224 24.65 22.84 -14.55
N LEU A 225 23.68 22.27 -13.84
CA LEU A 225 22.26 22.68 -13.88
C LEU A 225 21.85 23.30 -12.54
N MET A 226 20.81 24.15 -12.53
CA MET A 226 20.40 24.84 -11.30
C MET A 226 18.99 24.44 -10.84
N ALA A 227 18.07 24.20 -11.77
CA ALA A 227 16.69 23.86 -11.47
C ALA A 227 16.47 22.57 -10.66
N PRO A 228 17.27 21.49 -10.81
CA PRO A 228 16.98 20.21 -10.16
C PRO A 228 16.81 20.29 -8.64
N VAL A 229 17.45 21.25 -7.96
CA VAL A 229 17.27 21.46 -6.51
C VAL A 229 15.82 21.78 -6.18
N MET A 230 15.28 22.86 -6.77
CA MET A 230 13.93 23.33 -6.46
C MET A 230 12.88 22.37 -7.01
N ASP A 231 13.12 21.81 -8.19
CA ASP A 231 12.20 20.88 -8.82
C ASP A 231 11.97 19.64 -7.95
N VAL A 232 13.05 19.01 -7.49
CA VAL A 232 12.97 17.84 -6.59
C VAL A 232 12.37 18.23 -5.24
N HIS A 233 12.76 19.37 -4.69
CA HIS A 233 12.29 19.80 -3.37
C HIS A 233 10.77 20.07 -3.35
N GLU A 234 10.27 20.85 -4.30
CA GLU A 234 8.84 21.19 -4.38
C GLU A 234 7.99 19.96 -4.70
N LEU A 235 8.40 19.15 -5.68
CA LEU A 235 7.67 17.94 -6.04
C LEU A 235 7.65 16.92 -4.88
N ALA A 236 8.76 16.79 -4.14
CA ALA A 236 8.80 15.94 -2.94
C ALA A 236 7.75 16.35 -1.92
N ASN A 237 7.64 17.66 -1.63
CA ASN A 237 6.66 18.19 -0.68
C ASN A 237 5.22 17.92 -1.15
N LEU A 238 4.93 18.10 -2.44
CA LEU A 238 3.60 17.84 -3.00
C LEU A 238 3.24 16.34 -2.97
N LEU A 239 4.19 15.46 -3.29
CA LEU A 239 3.97 14.01 -3.21
C LEU A 239 3.78 13.54 -1.77
N GLN A 240 4.51 14.12 -0.81
CA GLN A 240 4.30 13.86 0.62
C GLN A 240 2.89 14.25 1.08
N GLN A 241 2.34 15.38 0.58
CA GLN A 241 0.94 15.77 0.86
C GLN A 241 -0.06 14.75 0.30
N LEU A 242 0.26 14.12 -0.84
CA LEU A 242 -0.52 13.01 -1.38
C LEU A 242 -0.31 11.71 -0.60
N GLY A 243 0.54 11.67 0.44
CA GLY A 243 0.81 10.47 1.23
C GLY A 243 1.81 9.51 0.60
N PHE A 244 2.68 10.00 -0.30
CA PHE A 244 3.83 9.21 -0.77
C PHE A 244 4.94 9.18 0.28
N ARG A 245 5.58 8.02 0.38
CA ARG A 245 6.90 7.84 0.98
C ARG A 245 7.94 8.29 -0.02
N VAL A 246 8.45 9.50 0.16
CA VAL A 246 9.43 10.10 -0.75
C VAL A 246 10.84 9.80 -0.28
N VAL A 247 11.71 9.42 -1.21
CA VAL A 247 13.18 9.47 -1.07
C VAL A 247 13.67 10.43 -2.14
N SER A 248 14.28 11.54 -1.73
CA SER A 248 14.79 12.58 -2.62
C SER A 248 16.30 12.69 -2.51
N LEU A 249 17.01 12.63 -3.63
CA LEU A 249 18.48 12.56 -3.65
C LEU A 249 19.05 13.52 -4.70
N LEU A 250 20.12 14.21 -4.33
CA LEU A 250 20.86 15.10 -5.22
C LEU A 250 22.24 14.56 -5.57
N ASP A 251 22.73 14.89 -6.77
CA ASP A 251 24.10 14.64 -7.24
C ASP A 251 24.60 13.21 -7.01
N LEU A 252 23.95 12.26 -7.67
CA LEU A 252 24.31 10.85 -7.59
C LEU A 252 25.24 10.44 -8.73
N ASN A 253 26.32 9.74 -8.38
CA ASN A 253 27.07 8.98 -9.38
C ASN A 253 26.28 7.77 -9.87
N ARG A 254 26.75 7.10 -10.92
CA ARG A 254 26.00 6.00 -11.53
C ARG A 254 25.71 4.87 -10.55
N ASP A 255 26.69 4.46 -9.76
CA ASP A 255 26.53 3.33 -8.83
C ASP A 255 25.57 3.68 -7.69
N GLU A 256 25.60 4.93 -7.22
CA GLU A 256 24.64 5.48 -6.26
C GLU A 256 23.22 5.55 -6.82
N MET A 257 23.04 5.96 -8.08
CA MET A 257 21.74 5.93 -8.76
C MET A 257 21.18 4.51 -8.83
N LEU A 258 22.01 3.53 -9.22
CA LEU A 258 21.60 2.13 -9.27
C LEU A 258 21.22 1.60 -7.88
N ALA A 259 22.00 1.91 -6.85
CA ALA A 259 21.68 1.51 -5.48
C ALA A 259 20.39 2.16 -4.95
N ALA A 260 20.17 3.44 -5.25
CA ALA A 260 18.94 4.14 -4.90
C ALA A 260 17.71 3.53 -5.61
N ILE A 261 17.86 3.18 -6.88
CA ILE A 261 16.82 2.48 -7.66
C ILE A 261 16.56 1.09 -7.06
N ASP A 262 17.60 0.31 -6.76
CA ASP A 262 17.44 -1.02 -6.16
C ASP A 262 16.68 -0.94 -4.82
N MET A 263 16.99 0.07 -3.99
CA MET A 263 16.26 0.33 -2.74
C MET A 263 14.80 0.74 -2.99
N PHE A 264 14.54 1.59 -3.99
CA PHE A 264 13.18 1.96 -4.39
C PHE A 264 12.38 0.74 -4.85
N ILE A 265 12.94 -0.08 -5.74
CA ILE A 265 12.28 -1.32 -6.21
C ILE A 265 11.99 -2.27 -5.04
N GLN A 266 12.86 -2.34 -4.02
CA GLN A 266 12.62 -3.15 -2.83
C GLN A 266 11.40 -2.71 -2.00
N LEU A 267 11.01 -1.44 -2.08
CA LEU A 267 9.81 -0.90 -1.41
C LEU A 267 8.52 -1.15 -2.21
N LEU A 268 8.62 -1.51 -3.49
CA LEU A 268 7.46 -1.77 -4.35
C LEU A 268 6.94 -3.20 -4.20
N ASP A 269 5.65 -3.38 -4.38
CA ASP A 269 4.98 -4.68 -4.25
C ASP A 269 3.59 -4.63 -4.88
N ARG A 270 2.86 -5.74 -4.77
CA ARG A 270 1.48 -5.84 -5.24
C ARG A 270 0.61 -4.72 -4.69
N GLY A 271 -0.02 -3.98 -5.62
CA GLY A 271 -0.95 -2.91 -5.28
C GLY A 271 -0.33 -1.55 -4.94
N VAL A 272 1.01 -1.45 -4.87
CA VAL A 272 1.72 -0.20 -4.55
C VAL A 272 1.69 0.74 -5.75
N TYR A 273 1.61 2.05 -5.50
CA TYR A 273 1.86 3.06 -6.53
C TYR A 273 3.32 3.48 -6.44
N GLY A 274 4.07 3.20 -7.51
CA GLY A 274 5.46 3.61 -7.65
C GLY A 274 5.58 4.81 -8.57
N LEU A 275 6.27 5.85 -8.10
CA LEU A 275 6.61 7.02 -8.91
C LEU A 275 8.12 7.21 -8.92
N PHE A 276 8.70 7.29 -10.12
CA PHE A 276 10.11 7.62 -10.30
C PHE A 276 10.19 8.96 -11.05
N TYR A 277 10.94 9.89 -10.49
CA TYR A 277 11.17 11.21 -11.08
C TYR A 277 12.67 11.47 -11.18
N TYR A 278 13.09 12.04 -12.30
CA TYR A 278 14.47 12.45 -12.52
C TYR A 278 14.53 13.82 -13.20
N ALA A 279 15.37 14.70 -12.66
CA ALA A 279 15.75 15.98 -13.26
C ALA A 279 17.26 16.02 -13.49
N GLY A 280 17.68 16.33 -14.72
CA GLY A 280 19.09 16.42 -15.08
C GLY A 280 19.38 16.18 -16.55
N HIS A 281 20.65 15.94 -16.88
CA HIS A 281 21.05 15.53 -18.22
C HIS A 281 20.50 14.14 -18.54
N GLY A 282 20.04 13.99 -19.78
CA GLY A 282 19.48 12.77 -20.32
C GLY A 282 19.55 12.78 -21.83
N TYR A 283 19.41 11.60 -22.42
CA TYR A 283 19.31 11.46 -23.87
C TYR A 283 18.40 10.29 -24.23
N GLU A 284 17.88 10.33 -25.46
CA GLU A 284 17.13 9.23 -26.04
C GLU A 284 17.88 8.62 -27.21
N HIS A 285 17.79 7.29 -27.33
CA HIS A 285 18.35 6.56 -28.44
C HIS A 285 17.52 5.31 -28.77
N ALA A 286 16.90 5.30 -29.95
CA ALA A 286 15.98 4.25 -30.44
C ALA A 286 14.82 3.97 -29.46
N GLY A 287 14.15 5.04 -29.00
CA GLY A 287 13.05 4.96 -28.02
C GLY A 287 13.48 4.59 -26.60
N ARG A 288 14.79 4.44 -26.32
CA ARG A 288 15.33 4.15 -24.99
C ARG A 288 15.86 5.43 -24.35
N ASN A 289 15.42 5.69 -23.13
CA ASN A 289 15.78 6.88 -22.38
C ASN A 289 16.89 6.56 -21.38
N TYR A 290 17.90 7.42 -21.32
CA TYR A 290 19.08 7.25 -20.48
C TYR A 290 19.29 8.48 -19.60
N LEU A 291 19.43 8.23 -18.30
CA LEU A 291 19.72 9.25 -17.29
C LEU A 291 21.22 9.33 -17.10
N VAL A 292 21.80 10.53 -17.17
CA VAL A 292 23.24 10.75 -17.11
C VAL A 292 23.66 10.99 -15.66
N ALA A 293 24.64 10.22 -15.16
CA ALA A 293 25.14 10.40 -13.80
C ALA A 293 26.13 11.58 -13.70
N VAL A 294 26.33 12.13 -12.50
CA VAL A 294 27.22 13.31 -12.29
C VAL A 294 28.70 13.02 -12.57
N ASP A 295 29.09 11.74 -12.53
CA ASP A 295 30.44 11.25 -12.81
C ASP A 295 30.63 10.81 -14.28
N ALA A 296 29.63 11.02 -15.14
CA ALA A 296 29.73 10.64 -16.54
C ALA A 296 30.88 11.40 -17.26
N PRO A 297 31.78 10.70 -17.98
CA PRO A 297 32.87 11.33 -18.73
C PRO A 297 32.37 12.07 -19.97
N GLN A 298 33.23 12.86 -20.61
CA GLN A 298 32.92 13.47 -21.91
C GLN A 298 33.92 12.95 -22.97
N PRO A 299 33.47 12.19 -23.99
CA PRO A 299 32.09 11.75 -24.26
C PRO A 299 31.65 10.59 -23.35
N TYR A 300 30.36 10.55 -22.96
CA TYR A 300 29.78 9.43 -22.24
C TYR A 300 29.12 8.39 -23.18
N ARG A 301 28.94 7.17 -22.65
CA ARG A 301 28.27 6.04 -23.30
C ARG A 301 27.15 5.50 -22.41
N GLN A 302 26.35 4.58 -22.95
CA GLN A 302 25.26 3.92 -22.21
C GLN A 302 25.71 3.26 -20.89
N GLU A 303 26.96 2.79 -20.82
CA GLU A 303 27.52 2.16 -19.62
C GLU A 303 27.73 3.15 -18.46
N ASN A 304 27.78 4.45 -18.74
CA ASN A 304 27.89 5.53 -17.76
C ASN A 304 26.51 6.10 -17.35
N CYS A 305 25.43 5.55 -17.91
CA CYS A 305 24.07 6.05 -17.74
C CYS A 305 23.15 4.97 -17.15
N VAL A 306 21.94 5.38 -16.75
CA VAL A 306 20.88 4.49 -16.29
C VAL A 306 19.76 4.42 -17.32
N CYS A 307 19.44 3.20 -17.79
CA CYS A 307 18.35 2.98 -18.75
C CYS A 307 16.99 2.95 -18.05
N VAL A 308 16.11 3.90 -18.36
CA VAL A 308 14.79 4.06 -17.72
C VAL A 308 13.88 2.85 -17.95
N GLN A 309 13.93 2.24 -19.15
CA GLN A 309 13.10 1.08 -19.47
C GLN A 309 13.41 -0.12 -18.57
N ARG A 310 14.66 -0.26 -18.08
CA ARG A 310 15.02 -1.31 -17.11
C ARG A 310 14.44 -1.04 -15.73
N VAL A 311 14.35 0.23 -15.34
CA VAL A 311 13.68 0.63 -14.09
C VAL A 311 12.19 0.30 -14.19
N MET A 312 11.53 0.65 -15.31
CA MET A 312 10.10 0.33 -15.51
C MET A 312 9.85 -1.18 -15.48
N LEU A 313 10.69 -1.96 -16.16
CA LEU A 313 10.59 -3.43 -16.12
C LEU A 313 10.68 -3.94 -14.67
N SER A 314 11.66 -3.45 -13.91
CA SER A 314 11.83 -3.82 -12.49
C SER A 314 10.62 -3.43 -11.65
N MET A 315 9.95 -2.30 -11.93
CA MET A 315 8.71 -1.92 -11.26
C MET A 315 7.55 -2.86 -11.62
N GLN A 316 7.42 -3.25 -12.90
CA GLN A 316 6.39 -4.18 -13.35
C GLN A 316 6.54 -5.57 -12.70
N GLU A 317 7.77 -6.05 -12.54
CA GLU A 317 8.07 -7.32 -11.87
C GLU A 317 7.60 -7.34 -10.41
N ARG A 318 7.46 -6.17 -9.77
CA ARG A 318 6.93 -6.03 -8.41
C ARG A 318 5.40 -5.99 -8.35
N GLN A 319 4.70 -6.15 -9.47
CA GLN A 319 3.24 -6.19 -9.55
C GLN A 319 2.54 -4.93 -8.99
N THR A 320 3.17 -3.76 -9.15
CA THR A 320 2.59 -2.46 -8.76
C THR A 320 1.20 -2.25 -9.35
N ALA A 321 0.33 -1.49 -8.68
CA ALA A 321 -0.96 -1.11 -9.26
C ALA A 321 -0.85 0.12 -10.18
N LEU A 322 0.19 0.93 -10.01
CA LEU A 322 0.49 2.08 -10.85
C LEU A 322 2.02 2.29 -10.88
N SER A 323 2.59 2.46 -12.08
CA SER A 323 4.01 2.78 -12.28
C SER A 323 4.14 4.03 -13.12
N VAL A 324 4.64 5.12 -12.52
CA VAL A 324 4.79 6.42 -13.18
C VAL A 324 6.27 6.77 -13.31
N MET A 325 6.70 7.17 -14.51
CA MET A 325 8.01 7.73 -14.81
C MET A 325 7.85 9.18 -15.26
N LEU A 326 8.42 10.12 -14.53
CA LEU A 326 8.44 11.54 -14.87
C LEU A 326 9.88 11.96 -15.16
N LEU A 327 10.18 12.30 -16.42
CA LEU A 327 11.54 12.59 -16.86
C LEU A 327 11.67 14.05 -17.28
N ASP A 328 12.30 14.86 -16.42
CA ASP A 328 12.67 16.24 -16.69
C ASP A 328 14.09 16.33 -17.25
N THR A 329 14.24 15.85 -18.49
CA THR A 329 15.53 15.78 -19.19
C THR A 329 15.40 16.20 -20.64
N CYS A 330 16.53 16.59 -21.22
CA CYS A 330 16.66 16.57 -22.68
C CYS A 330 16.48 15.14 -23.21
N ARG A 331 16.01 15.03 -24.46
CA ARG A 331 15.87 13.76 -25.20
C ARG A 331 16.55 13.82 -26.56
N LYS A 332 17.46 14.79 -26.74
CA LYS A 332 18.31 14.90 -27.91
C LYS A 332 19.26 13.72 -28.02
N TRP A 333 19.51 13.33 -29.25
CA TRP A 333 20.48 12.29 -29.55
C TRP A 333 21.91 12.78 -29.33
N TYR A 334 22.65 12.13 -28.42
CA TYR A 334 23.99 12.58 -28.04
C TYR A 334 25.12 12.04 -28.94
N ASN A 335 25.09 10.76 -29.35
CA ASN A 335 26.18 10.15 -30.11
C ASN A 335 25.71 9.02 -31.05
N GLN A 336 26.04 9.10 -32.34
CA GLN A 336 25.63 8.15 -33.40
C GLN A 336 26.32 6.79 -33.31
N ASP A 337 27.48 6.69 -32.65
CA ASP A 337 28.25 5.44 -32.59
C ASP A 337 27.86 4.53 -31.40
N CYS A 338 26.91 4.96 -30.56
CA CYS A 338 26.51 4.20 -29.38
C CYS A 338 25.39 3.20 -29.70
N LEU A 339 25.64 1.91 -29.46
CA LEU A 339 24.61 0.89 -29.59
C LEU A 339 23.56 1.00 -28.46
N PRO A 340 22.27 0.75 -28.75
CA PRO A 340 21.20 0.81 -27.76
C PRO A 340 21.27 -0.39 -26.81
N SER A 341 20.97 -0.20 -25.51
CA SER A 341 20.99 -1.25 -24.48
C SER A 341 19.94 -2.34 -24.72
N SER A 342 20.32 -3.61 -24.89
CA SER A 342 19.34 -4.69 -25.02
C SER A 342 18.36 -4.71 -23.83
N ILE A 343 17.07 -4.68 -24.14
CA ILE A 343 15.95 -4.74 -23.19
C ILE A 343 14.97 -5.82 -23.64
N MET A 344 14.37 -6.52 -22.68
CA MET A 344 13.21 -7.35 -22.96
C MET A 344 11.98 -6.46 -23.20
N PRO A 345 11.04 -6.87 -24.07
CA PRO A 345 9.78 -6.16 -24.24
C PRO A 345 9.06 -6.03 -22.90
N LEU A 346 8.53 -4.84 -22.61
CA LEU A 346 7.67 -4.62 -21.44
C LEU A 346 6.37 -5.41 -21.61
N GLY A 347 5.88 -6.02 -20.53
CA GLY A 347 4.61 -6.72 -20.54
C GLY A 347 3.42 -5.75 -20.63
N PRO A 348 2.26 -6.17 -21.19
CA PRO A 348 1.05 -5.34 -21.30
C PRO A 348 0.29 -5.24 -19.96
N SER A 349 0.99 -4.79 -18.91
CA SER A 349 0.47 -4.73 -17.53
C SER A 349 -0.71 -3.77 -17.36
N GLY A 350 -0.84 -2.77 -18.23
CA GLY A 350 -1.99 -1.86 -18.24
C GLY A 350 -2.01 -0.83 -17.11
N ASN A 351 -0.84 -0.54 -16.52
CA ASN A 351 -0.66 0.27 -15.31
C ASN A 351 0.52 1.25 -15.40
N THR A 352 1.11 1.45 -16.59
CA THR A 352 2.31 2.28 -16.77
C THR A 352 1.98 3.64 -17.35
N VAL A 353 2.69 4.67 -16.91
CA VAL A 353 2.61 6.05 -17.40
C VAL A 353 4.01 6.65 -17.47
N TYR A 354 4.34 7.26 -18.59
CA TYR A 354 5.51 8.09 -18.80
C TYR A 354 5.06 9.52 -19.09
N GLY A 355 5.60 10.48 -18.35
CA GLY A 355 5.52 11.91 -18.64
C GLY A 355 6.92 12.43 -18.94
N TYR A 356 7.17 12.77 -20.20
CA TYR A 356 8.43 13.35 -20.64
C TYR A 356 8.29 14.87 -20.71
N ALA A 357 9.22 15.60 -20.13
CA ALA A 357 9.22 17.06 -20.15
C ALA A 357 9.30 17.66 -21.56
N THR A 358 9.86 16.91 -22.52
CA THR A 358 10.02 17.31 -23.91
C THR A 358 9.81 16.12 -24.86
N CYS A 359 9.59 16.38 -26.15
CA CYS A 359 9.46 15.37 -27.21
C CYS A 359 10.77 14.64 -27.49
N GLU A 360 10.68 13.52 -28.24
CA GLU A 360 11.87 12.88 -28.83
C GLU A 360 12.69 13.89 -29.64
N ASP A 361 14.02 13.83 -29.49
CA ASP A 361 15.00 14.74 -30.11
C ASP A 361 14.86 16.24 -29.76
N ALA A 362 14.19 16.56 -28.64
CA ALA A 362 14.01 17.92 -28.16
C ALA A 362 14.73 18.21 -26.82
N VAL A 363 14.78 19.50 -26.46
CA VAL A 363 15.43 20.03 -25.25
C VAL A 363 14.36 20.31 -24.19
N ALA A 364 14.69 20.10 -22.91
CA ALA A 364 13.91 20.59 -21.78
C ALA A 364 14.64 21.81 -21.19
N TYR A 365 13.88 22.86 -20.85
CA TYR A 365 14.43 24.15 -20.42
C TYR A 365 14.14 24.43 -18.94
N GLU A 366 15.05 25.19 -18.32
CA GLU A 366 14.87 25.81 -17.02
C GLU A 366 14.79 27.34 -17.15
N VAL A 367 14.08 27.98 -16.22
CA VAL A 367 14.06 29.44 -16.08
C VAL A 367 14.86 29.84 -14.87
N GLN A 368 15.53 30.98 -14.98
CA GLN A 368 16.25 31.63 -13.87
C GLN A 368 15.52 32.94 -13.56
N ASP A 369 14.92 33.02 -12.37
CA ASP A 369 14.21 34.21 -11.88
C ASP A 369 14.69 34.56 -10.47
N GLY A 370 15.40 35.67 -10.32
CA GLY A 370 15.76 36.24 -9.02
C GLY A 370 16.36 35.25 -8.00
N GLY A 371 17.34 34.43 -8.44
CA GLY A 371 18.00 33.42 -7.59
C GLY A 371 17.28 32.08 -7.47
N LYS A 372 16.02 31.98 -7.92
CA LYS A 372 15.27 30.72 -8.03
C LYS A 372 15.36 30.19 -9.46
N SER A 373 15.80 28.95 -9.61
CA SER A 373 15.74 28.23 -10.89
C SER A 373 14.76 27.08 -10.80
N THR A 374 13.88 26.96 -11.80
CA THR A 374 12.83 25.93 -11.84
C THR A 374 12.70 25.43 -13.27
N GLY A 375 12.60 24.12 -13.44
CA GLY A 375 12.34 23.47 -14.72
C GLY A 375 10.96 23.87 -15.23
N ILE A 376 10.84 24.19 -16.52
CA ILE A 376 9.55 24.62 -17.08
C ILE A 376 8.49 23.51 -16.94
N PHE A 377 8.89 22.25 -17.12
CA PHE A 377 8.00 21.12 -16.90
C PHE A 377 7.54 21.03 -15.45
N THR A 378 8.50 21.08 -14.51
CA THR A 378 8.19 20.97 -13.08
C THR A 378 7.36 22.14 -12.56
N LYS A 379 7.56 23.36 -13.07
CA LYS A 379 6.72 24.54 -12.79
C LYS A 379 5.23 24.25 -12.98
N TYR A 380 4.85 23.68 -14.12
CA TYR A 380 3.45 23.33 -14.41
C TYR A 380 3.02 22.00 -13.81
N LEU A 381 3.93 21.04 -13.63
CA LEU A 381 3.63 19.81 -12.90
C LEU A 381 3.17 20.12 -11.48
N ASN A 382 3.87 21.01 -10.78
CA ASN A 382 3.59 21.37 -9.40
C ASN A 382 2.21 22.01 -9.21
N THR A 383 1.65 22.68 -10.23
CA THR A 383 0.30 23.28 -10.16
C THR A 383 -0.81 22.24 -10.28
N HIS A 384 -0.56 21.10 -10.93
CA HIS A 384 -1.59 20.11 -11.23
C HIS A 384 -1.45 18.78 -10.48
N ILE A 385 -0.26 18.45 -9.95
CA ILE A 385 0.04 17.13 -9.38
C ILE A 385 -0.92 16.71 -8.24
N LEU A 386 -1.48 17.67 -7.50
CA LEU A 386 -2.41 17.43 -6.40
C LEU A 386 -3.86 17.13 -6.83
N GLN A 387 -4.18 17.30 -8.12
CA GLN A 387 -5.52 17.07 -8.63
C GLN A 387 -5.92 15.60 -8.51
N THR A 388 -7.19 15.36 -8.17
CA THR A 388 -7.73 14.01 -7.91
C THR A 388 -8.12 13.25 -9.19
N GLU A 389 -7.73 13.76 -10.35
CA GLU A 389 -8.05 13.18 -11.66
C GLU A 389 -7.10 12.01 -11.98
N LYS A 390 -7.43 11.26 -13.04
CA LYS A 390 -6.54 10.22 -13.59
C LYS A 390 -5.18 10.85 -13.90
N VAL A 391 -4.09 10.17 -13.55
CA VAL A 391 -2.73 10.75 -13.70
C VAL A 391 -2.42 11.19 -15.15
N THR A 392 -3.03 10.56 -16.16
CA THR A 392 -2.88 10.97 -17.56
C THR A 392 -3.53 12.32 -17.83
N HIS A 393 -4.72 12.59 -17.27
CA HIS A 393 -5.40 13.89 -17.40
C HIS A 393 -4.62 15.00 -16.69
N VAL A 394 -4.01 14.68 -15.53
CA VAL A 394 -3.10 15.62 -14.85
C VAL A 394 -1.96 16.02 -15.78
N LEU A 395 -1.30 15.05 -16.44
CA LEU A 395 -0.21 15.33 -17.38
C LEU A 395 -0.70 16.04 -18.65
N GLU A 396 -1.92 15.78 -19.12
CA GLU A 396 -2.53 16.50 -20.25
C GLU A 396 -2.70 17.98 -19.91
N ARG A 397 -3.17 18.33 -18.72
CA ARG A 397 -3.24 19.74 -18.26
C ARG A 397 -1.86 20.40 -18.19
N VAL A 398 -0.86 19.67 -17.68
CA VAL A 398 0.54 20.14 -17.70
C VAL A 398 1.00 20.44 -19.13
N SER A 399 0.67 19.56 -20.08
CA SER A 399 0.99 19.75 -21.51
C SER A 399 0.28 20.96 -22.11
N GLU A 400 -1.00 21.18 -21.78
CA GLU A 400 -1.78 22.32 -22.25
C GLU A 400 -1.23 23.65 -21.74
N ASP A 401 -0.87 23.74 -20.46
CA ASP A 401 -0.39 24.98 -19.85
C ASP A 401 1.07 25.27 -20.22
N LEU A 402 1.92 24.25 -20.32
CA LEU A 402 3.27 24.41 -20.88
C LEU A 402 3.23 24.86 -22.34
N GLY A 403 2.30 24.34 -23.14
CA GLY A 403 2.12 24.74 -24.55
C GLY A 403 1.69 26.20 -24.73
N LYS A 404 1.16 26.84 -23.68
CA LYS A 404 0.81 28.27 -23.66
C LYS A 404 1.95 29.15 -23.10
N ASP A 405 3.02 28.57 -22.55
CA ASP A 405 4.13 29.34 -22.00
C ASP A 405 4.94 30.01 -23.14
N PRO A 406 5.02 31.35 -23.19
CA PRO A 406 5.66 32.06 -24.29
C PRO A 406 7.17 31.83 -24.36
N LEU A 407 7.82 31.36 -23.29
CA LEU A 407 9.26 31.12 -23.26
C LEU A 407 9.65 29.87 -24.06
N VAL A 408 8.77 28.87 -24.08
CA VAL A 408 9.04 27.54 -24.65
C VAL A 408 8.10 27.12 -25.78
N THR A 409 7.13 27.96 -26.15
CA THR A 409 6.24 27.71 -27.29
C THR A 409 7.07 27.37 -28.54
N GLY A 410 6.81 26.19 -29.12
CA GLY A 410 7.52 25.68 -30.30
C GLY A 410 8.94 25.12 -30.05
N LYS A 411 9.41 25.07 -28.80
CA LYS A 411 10.73 24.55 -28.42
C LYS A 411 10.67 23.34 -27.50
N GLN A 412 9.71 23.31 -26.58
CA GLN A 412 9.48 22.22 -25.63
C GLN A 412 7.99 21.88 -25.62
N GLN A 413 7.68 20.60 -25.65
CA GLN A 413 6.32 20.09 -25.60
C GLN A 413 6.31 18.79 -24.79
N VAL A 414 5.38 18.65 -23.86
CA VAL A 414 5.25 17.44 -23.05
C VAL A 414 4.81 16.27 -23.93
N GLU A 415 5.47 15.12 -23.77
CA GLU A 415 5.05 13.87 -24.40
C GLU A 415 4.55 12.90 -23.32
N ILE A 416 3.38 12.29 -23.54
CA ILE A 416 2.76 11.36 -22.59
C ILE A 416 2.63 10.00 -23.28
N LYS A 417 3.18 8.94 -22.68
CA LYS A 417 3.01 7.55 -23.14
C LYS A 417 2.46 6.70 -22.00
N HIS A 418 1.36 5.99 -22.20
CA HIS A 418 0.81 5.15 -21.13
C HIS A 418 0.11 3.90 -21.64
N THR A 419 0.02 2.90 -20.74
CA THR A 419 -0.86 1.73 -20.89
C THR A 419 -1.97 1.72 -19.83
N LEU A 420 -2.04 2.76 -18.98
CA LEU A 420 -2.93 2.82 -17.83
C LEU A 420 -4.42 2.69 -18.21
N LYS A 421 -5.00 1.53 -17.87
CA LYS A 421 -6.39 1.15 -18.16
C LYS A 421 -7.36 1.78 -17.16
N GLU A 422 -7.05 1.67 -15.87
CA GLU A 422 -7.92 2.11 -14.78
C GLU A 422 -7.75 3.62 -14.52
N PRO A 423 -8.78 4.32 -13.99
CA PRO A 423 -8.74 5.76 -13.73
C PRO A 423 -7.98 6.09 -12.43
N ARG A 424 -6.77 5.55 -12.26
CA ARG A 424 -5.96 5.74 -11.06
C ARG A 424 -5.44 7.17 -10.95
N SER A 425 -5.62 7.78 -9.78
CA SER A 425 -5.11 9.10 -9.43
C SER A 425 -3.94 9.00 -8.46
N LEU A 426 -2.99 9.93 -8.50
CA LEU A 426 -1.96 10.03 -7.45
C LEU A 426 -2.57 10.35 -6.08
N ALA A 427 -3.76 10.95 -6.06
CA ALA A 427 -4.54 11.26 -4.86
C ALA A 427 -5.34 10.08 -4.30
N ASP A 428 -5.31 8.90 -4.93
CA ASP A 428 -6.03 7.72 -4.45
C ASP A 428 -5.65 7.39 -3.00
N PRO A 429 -6.62 7.03 -2.14
CA PRO A 429 -6.35 6.73 -0.74
C PRO A 429 -5.57 5.42 -0.57
N VAL A 430 -4.72 5.40 0.46
CA VAL A 430 -3.98 4.18 0.85
C VAL A 430 -4.88 3.28 1.69
N ARG A 431 -5.05 2.02 1.29
CA ARG A 431 -5.77 0.99 2.04
C ARG A 431 -4.85 -0.18 2.38
N THR A 432 -4.55 -0.30 3.67
CA THR A 432 -3.57 -1.26 4.21
C THR A 432 -4.17 -2.59 4.64
N THR A 433 -5.50 -2.74 4.57
CA THR A 433 -6.22 -3.95 4.97
C THR A 433 -5.69 -5.17 4.19
N GLY A 434 -5.25 -6.20 4.91
CA GLY A 434 -4.71 -7.43 4.32
C GLY A 434 -3.22 -7.41 3.94
N HIS A 435 -2.51 -6.29 4.14
CA HIS A 435 -1.09 -6.12 3.75
C HIS A 435 -0.21 -5.60 4.91
N THR A 436 -0.61 -5.85 6.16
CA THR A 436 0.03 -5.26 7.34
C THR A 436 1.47 -5.72 7.53
N ARG A 437 1.82 -6.97 7.22
CA ARG A 437 3.19 -7.48 7.39
C ARG A 437 4.16 -6.84 6.39
N GLU A 438 3.76 -6.77 5.12
CA GLU A 438 4.54 -6.17 4.04
C GLU A 438 4.70 -4.66 4.28
N LEU A 439 3.63 -3.99 4.73
CA LEU A 439 3.68 -2.59 5.14
C LEU A 439 4.68 -2.35 6.28
N HIS A 440 4.69 -3.18 7.33
CA HIS A 440 5.66 -3.03 8.42
C HIS A 440 7.11 -3.18 7.95
N MET A 441 7.39 -4.11 7.02
CA MET A 441 8.72 -4.26 6.44
C MET A 441 9.13 -3.02 5.64
N ARG A 442 8.22 -2.48 4.82
CA ARG A 442 8.45 -1.23 4.08
C ARG A 442 8.63 -0.03 5.01
N ASP A 443 7.84 0.06 6.08
CA ASP A 443 7.98 1.08 7.11
C ASP A 443 9.37 1.05 7.74
N ALA A 444 9.86 -0.14 8.09
CA ALA A 444 11.20 -0.31 8.66
C ALA A 444 12.28 0.10 7.65
N SER A 445 12.19 -0.36 6.41
CA SER A 445 13.13 -0.01 5.34
C SER A 445 13.14 1.48 4.99
N TRP A 446 11.97 2.12 4.91
CA TRP A 446 11.87 3.55 4.60
C TRP A 446 12.33 4.42 5.78
N ARG A 447 12.00 4.04 7.01
CA ARG A 447 12.48 4.76 8.22
C ARG A 447 13.99 4.73 8.32
N GLN A 448 14.63 3.63 7.95
CA GLN A 448 16.09 3.55 7.93
C GLN A 448 16.69 4.72 7.13
N ALA A 449 16.12 5.06 5.97
CA ALA A 449 16.64 6.08 5.06
C ALA A 449 16.25 7.54 5.41
N ASN A 450 15.28 7.77 6.30
CA ASN A 450 14.67 9.10 6.49
C ASN A 450 14.55 9.54 7.97
N VAL A 451 15.13 8.80 8.91
CA VAL A 451 15.13 9.20 10.33
C VAL A 451 16.16 10.29 10.58
N LEU A 452 15.68 11.40 11.14
CA LEU A 452 16.50 12.52 11.60
C LEU A 452 17.17 12.21 12.95
N PRO A 453 18.39 12.74 13.18
CA PRO A 453 19.00 12.71 14.50
C PRO A 453 18.16 13.48 15.53
N ARG A 454 18.20 13.04 16.80
CA ARG A 454 17.54 13.76 17.89
C ARG A 454 18.27 15.07 18.17
N LYS A 455 17.52 16.11 18.52
CA LYS A 455 18.08 17.36 19.06
C LYS A 455 18.93 17.08 20.31
N LYS A 456 20.00 17.85 20.50
CA LYS A 456 20.93 17.70 21.61
C LYS A 456 21.18 19.04 22.27
N GLN A 457 21.24 19.04 23.60
CA GLN A 457 21.59 20.21 24.40
C GLN A 457 22.99 19.99 24.99
N HIS A 458 23.83 21.01 24.86
CA HIS A 458 25.23 20.99 25.24
C HIS A 458 25.48 22.12 26.23
N ILE A 459 25.87 21.76 27.45
CA ILE A 459 26.31 22.71 28.47
C ILE A 459 27.84 22.72 28.45
N PHE A 460 28.41 23.88 28.15
CA PHE A 460 29.85 24.11 28.14
C PHE A 460 30.38 24.34 29.56
N VAL A 461 31.69 24.16 29.78
CA VAL A 461 32.30 24.31 31.11
C VAL A 461 32.14 25.75 31.61
N CYS A 462 32.14 26.73 30.70
CA CYS A 462 31.84 28.12 31.00
C CYS A 462 30.38 28.41 31.38
N GLY A 463 29.49 27.42 31.34
CA GLY A 463 28.08 27.51 31.72
C GLY A 463 27.13 27.98 30.61
N VAL A 464 27.63 28.18 29.39
CA VAL A 464 26.81 28.50 28.21
C VAL A 464 26.10 27.23 27.72
N GLU A 465 24.81 27.35 27.40
CA GLU A 465 24.03 26.26 26.81
C GLU A 465 23.83 26.48 25.31
N VAL A 466 24.16 25.46 24.51
CA VAL A 466 23.94 25.43 23.07
C VAL A 466 23.02 24.26 22.72
N GLU A 467 21.93 24.53 22.01
CA GLU A 467 21.08 23.51 21.40
C GLU A 467 21.54 23.25 19.96
N VAL A 468 21.73 21.97 19.62
CA VAL A 468 21.95 21.51 18.24
C VAL A 468 20.71 20.75 17.77
N SER A 469 20.10 21.21 16.69
CA SER A 469 18.91 20.61 16.08
C SER A 469 19.12 20.31 14.60
N PHE A 470 18.23 19.53 14.00
CA PHE A 470 18.42 18.93 12.68
C PHE A 470 17.17 19.05 11.80
N SER A 471 17.35 19.31 10.52
CA SER A 471 16.32 19.24 9.48
C SER A 471 16.85 18.57 8.22
N ALA A 472 16.02 17.81 7.51
CA ALA A 472 16.39 17.20 6.23
C ALA A 472 15.86 18.08 5.09
N LEU A 473 16.76 18.52 4.20
CA LEU A 473 16.36 19.16 2.94
C LEU A 473 16.08 18.11 1.86
N PHE A 474 16.93 17.09 1.82
CA PHE A 474 16.82 15.92 0.95
C PHE A 474 17.26 14.70 1.76
N SER A 475 16.95 13.49 1.30
CA SER A 475 17.39 12.26 1.98
C SER A 475 18.92 12.13 2.05
N ASN A 476 19.68 12.87 1.24
CA ASN A 476 21.14 12.97 1.31
C ASN A 476 21.70 14.37 1.67
N VAL A 477 20.86 15.29 2.14
CA VAL A 477 21.26 16.62 2.59
C VAL A 477 20.61 16.93 3.93
N LEU A 478 21.43 16.97 4.98
CA LEU A 478 21.04 17.28 6.35
C LEU A 478 21.52 18.69 6.72
N VAL A 479 20.70 19.45 7.43
CA VAL A 479 21.06 20.76 7.97
C VAL A 479 21.06 20.69 9.48
N ALA A 480 22.18 21.08 10.09
CA ALA A 480 22.34 21.22 11.52
C ALA A 480 22.27 22.70 11.90
N PHE A 481 21.48 23.01 12.92
CA PHE A 481 21.33 24.35 13.47
C PHE A 481 21.88 24.39 14.89
N ALA A 482 22.70 25.39 15.21
CA ALA A 482 23.10 25.67 16.57
C ALA A 482 22.43 26.96 17.07
N THR A 483 21.94 26.93 18.30
CA THR A 483 21.35 28.09 18.97
C THR A 483 21.84 28.17 20.41
N ILE A 484 22.42 29.31 20.78
CA ILE A 484 22.80 29.63 22.14
C ILE A 484 21.53 29.96 22.91
N LYS A 485 21.19 29.13 23.91
CA LYS A 485 19.97 29.30 24.72
C LYS A 485 20.20 30.21 25.92
N THR A 486 21.34 30.05 26.57
CA THR A 486 21.70 30.82 27.76
C THR A 486 23.18 31.19 27.70
N THR A 487 23.50 32.41 28.15
CA THR A 487 24.87 32.84 28.35
C THR A 487 25.28 32.57 29.80
N GLY A 488 26.51 32.10 30.01
CA GLY A 488 27.05 31.84 31.34
C GLY A 488 27.27 33.15 32.12
N PRO A 489 27.30 33.10 33.47
CA PRO A 489 27.38 34.30 34.32
C PRO A 489 28.69 35.09 34.17
N ARG A 490 29.73 34.50 33.57
CA ARG A 490 31.06 35.11 33.37
C ARG A 490 31.49 35.14 31.89
N THR A 491 30.54 35.10 30.98
CA THR A 491 30.79 35.04 29.53
C THR A 491 30.09 36.18 28.79
N GLN A 492 30.77 36.80 27.83
CA GLN A 492 30.23 37.80 26.92
C GLN A 492 30.58 37.47 25.46
N ASP A 493 29.88 38.07 24.49
CA ASP A 493 30.13 37.94 23.04
C ASP A 493 30.14 36.48 22.56
N CYS A 494 29.22 35.67 23.05
CA CYS A 494 29.17 34.25 22.73
C CYS A 494 28.79 34.06 21.26
N THR A 495 29.60 33.29 20.52
CA THR A 495 29.30 32.84 19.16
C THR A 495 29.57 31.35 19.06
N VAL A 496 28.84 30.65 18.20
CA VAL A 496 29.00 29.21 17.99
C VAL A 496 29.35 28.94 16.53
N THR A 497 30.24 27.99 16.29
CA THR A 497 30.51 27.45 14.96
C THR A 497 30.36 25.94 14.94
N LEU A 498 29.93 25.42 13.80
CA LEU A 498 29.73 24.00 13.57
C LEU A 498 30.66 23.51 12.46
N SER A 499 31.25 22.33 12.64
CA SER A 499 32.00 21.63 11.59
C SER A 499 31.75 20.12 11.65
N SER A 500 32.00 19.41 10.55
CA SER A 500 31.79 17.96 10.44
C SER A 500 33.09 17.18 10.40
N ILE A 501 33.03 15.96 10.93
CA ILE A 501 34.09 14.95 10.88
C ILE A 501 33.43 13.63 10.43
N PRO A 502 33.77 13.08 9.26
CA PRO A 502 34.69 13.65 8.26
C PRO A 502 34.16 14.98 7.68
N PRO A 503 35.05 15.83 7.11
CA PRO A 503 34.61 17.06 6.46
C PRO A 503 33.71 16.73 5.27
N MET A 504 32.55 17.38 5.22
CA MET A 504 31.57 17.20 4.16
C MET A 504 31.59 18.43 3.24
N GLU A 505 31.58 18.21 1.93
CA GLU A 505 31.47 19.30 0.96
C GLU A 505 30.04 19.86 0.92
N ASP A 506 29.93 21.17 0.75
CA ASP A 506 28.66 21.85 0.56
C ASP A 506 28.42 22.09 -0.94
N ILE A 507 27.53 21.30 -1.53
CA ILE A 507 27.21 21.35 -2.97
C ILE A 507 26.55 22.68 -3.39
N PHE A 508 26.17 23.53 -2.43
CA PHE A 508 25.56 24.84 -2.65
C PHE A 508 26.55 26.01 -2.56
N SER A 509 27.81 25.77 -2.18
CA SER A 509 28.78 26.85 -1.85
C SER A 509 29.52 27.49 -3.05
N GLY A 510 29.02 27.32 -4.29
CA GLY A 510 29.63 27.88 -5.51
C GLY A 510 29.32 29.37 -5.78
N PRO A 511 30.09 30.05 -6.67
CA PRO A 511 29.85 31.44 -7.03
C PRO A 511 28.44 31.61 -7.63
N GLY A 512 27.62 32.47 -7.01
CA GLY A 512 26.23 32.74 -7.42
C GLY A 512 25.14 31.95 -6.69
N LYS A 513 25.46 31.16 -5.65
CA LYS A 513 24.50 30.25 -4.98
C LYS A 513 24.25 30.49 -3.47
N SER A 514 24.59 31.66 -2.91
CA SER A 514 24.55 31.90 -1.46
C SER A 514 23.45 32.88 -1.03
N ASP A 515 22.83 32.58 0.12
CA ASP A 515 21.86 33.34 0.94
C ASP A 515 20.38 33.30 0.52
N GLU A 516 20.04 33.45 -0.76
CA GLU A 516 18.63 33.40 -1.21
C GLU A 516 18.05 31.97 -1.18
N MET A 517 18.85 30.97 -1.57
CA MET A 517 18.46 29.56 -1.60
C MET A 517 18.13 29.02 -0.20
N ASP A 518 18.84 29.47 0.84
CA ASP A 518 18.53 29.11 2.23
C ASP A 518 17.17 29.63 2.66
N THR A 519 16.82 30.84 2.23
CA THR A 519 15.54 31.45 2.57
C THR A 519 14.38 30.71 1.92
N LEU A 520 14.60 30.14 0.72
CA LEU A 520 13.60 29.38 -0.03
C LEU A 520 13.45 27.93 0.45
N LEU A 521 14.56 27.27 0.81
CA LEU A 521 14.56 25.86 1.20
C LEU A 521 14.35 25.62 2.70
N LEU A 522 14.69 26.59 3.56
CA LEU A 522 14.61 26.44 5.01
C LEU A 522 13.44 27.25 5.56
N SER A 523 12.42 26.56 6.08
CA SER A 523 11.43 27.16 6.97
C SER A 523 12.13 27.52 8.30
N LYS A 524 12.57 28.79 8.46
CA LYS A 524 13.38 29.26 9.60
C LYS A 524 12.80 28.84 10.96
N PRO A 525 13.33 27.81 11.64
CA PRO A 525 12.91 27.46 12.99
C PRO A 525 13.71 28.32 13.97
N GLY A 526 13.18 29.50 14.31
CA GLY A 526 13.93 30.50 15.08
C GLY A 526 15.08 31.09 14.27
N ASN A 527 15.72 32.16 14.76
CA ASN A 527 16.96 32.67 14.15
C ASN A 527 18.14 31.88 14.76
N PRO A 528 18.70 30.87 14.07
CA PRO A 528 19.83 30.11 14.60
C PRO A 528 21.09 30.98 14.58
N ASP A 529 22.01 30.76 15.53
CA ASP A 529 23.29 31.45 15.59
C ASP A 529 24.30 30.89 14.58
N CYS A 530 24.14 29.62 14.19
CA CYS A 530 24.97 28.98 13.16
C CYS A 530 24.19 27.87 12.43
N ILE A 531 24.49 27.72 11.14
CA ILE A 531 23.92 26.69 10.25
C ILE A 531 25.07 25.92 9.60
N LEU A 532 24.98 24.59 9.58
CA LEU A 532 25.89 23.71 8.86
C LEU A 532 25.11 22.78 7.94
N ARG A 533 25.35 22.87 6.64
CA ARG A 533 24.80 21.93 5.65
C ARG A 533 25.75 20.75 5.45
N LEU A 534 25.18 19.55 5.47
CA LEU A 534 25.87 18.28 5.35
C LEU A 534 25.32 17.57 4.12
N CYS A 535 25.99 17.74 2.99
CA CYS A 535 25.56 17.19 1.70
C CYS A 535 26.24 15.84 1.43
N ALA A 536 25.84 15.16 0.35
CA ALA A 536 26.45 13.90 -0.09
C ALA A 536 26.48 12.79 0.98
N LEU A 537 25.47 12.72 1.84
CA LEU A 537 25.41 11.72 2.93
C LEU A 537 25.48 10.27 2.43
N GLN A 538 25.11 9.99 1.17
CA GLN A 538 25.21 8.66 0.58
C GLN A 538 26.66 8.15 0.49
N LYS A 539 27.65 9.06 0.48
CA LYS A 539 29.09 8.75 0.42
C LYS A 539 29.66 8.37 1.78
N LEU A 540 28.93 8.60 2.88
CA LEU A 540 29.42 8.40 4.23
C LEU A 540 29.61 6.89 4.55
N THR A 541 30.85 6.51 4.86
CA THR A 541 31.22 5.13 5.21
C THR A 541 31.33 4.89 6.72
N GLU A 542 31.61 5.94 7.49
CA GLU A 542 31.79 5.93 8.95
C GLU A 542 30.70 6.73 9.68
N SER A 543 30.84 6.93 10.99
CA SER A 543 29.90 7.76 11.76
C SER A 543 30.17 9.24 11.52
N LEU A 544 29.13 10.05 11.39
CA LEU A 544 29.27 11.50 11.25
C LEU A 544 29.28 12.14 12.64
N ILE A 545 30.32 12.92 12.91
CA ILE A 545 30.50 13.67 14.15
C ILE A 545 30.42 15.15 13.83
N ILE A 546 29.61 15.89 14.60
CA ILE A 546 29.56 17.34 14.54
C ILE A 546 30.41 17.89 15.68
N LYS A 547 31.40 18.72 15.33
CA LYS A 547 32.17 19.50 16.28
C LYS A 547 31.49 20.85 16.49
N VAL A 548 31.15 21.13 17.74
CA VAL A 548 30.52 22.37 18.19
C VAL A 548 31.57 23.19 18.91
N ASP A 549 32.01 24.28 18.29
CA ASP A 549 32.99 25.19 18.84
C ASP A 549 32.28 26.45 19.37
N LEU A 550 32.29 26.61 20.69
CA LEU A 550 31.80 27.80 21.37
C LEU A 550 32.95 28.77 21.56
N HIS A 551 32.78 29.98 21.04
CA HIS A 551 33.71 31.09 21.24
C HIS A 551 33.08 32.13 22.16
N TYR A 552 33.79 32.56 23.20
CA TYR A 552 33.30 33.56 24.14
C TYR A 552 34.43 34.41 24.71
N THR A 553 34.10 35.61 25.18
CA THR A 553 35.00 36.48 25.91
C THR A 553 34.81 36.23 27.41
N ASN A 554 35.87 35.81 28.10
CA ASN A 554 35.81 35.59 29.55
C ASN A 554 35.86 36.94 30.27
N MET A 555 34.89 37.22 31.16
CA MET A 555 34.77 38.50 31.83
C MET A 555 35.90 38.77 32.85
N ASP A 556 36.49 37.73 33.44
CA ASP A 556 37.51 37.86 34.50
C ASP A 556 38.87 38.33 33.94
N ASN A 557 39.25 37.84 32.76
CA ASN A 557 40.57 38.12 32.15
C ASN A 557 40.49 38.82 30.78
N LYS A 558 39.29 39.10 30.27
CA LYS A 558 39.02 39.71 28.95
C LYS A 558 39.64 38.98 27.75
N LEU A 559 40.01 37.70 27.91
CA LEU A 559 40.57 36.89 26.82
C LEU A 559 39.45 36.15 26.08
N ARG A 560 39.58 36.08 24.75
CA ARG A 560 38.75 35.19 23.90
C ARG A 560 39.15 33.74 24.16
N ARG A 561 38.17 32.90 24.43
CA ARG A 561 38.34 31.46 24.66
C ARG A 561 37.48 30.67 23.67
N THR A 562 37.91 29.45 23.40
CA THR A 562 37.17 28.49 22.59
C THR A 562 37.06 27.21 23.40
N GLU A 563 35.83 26.70 23.55
CA GLU A 563 35.55 25.36 24.06
C GLU A 563 34.92 24.52 22.95
N SER A 564 35.28 23.24 22.86
CA SER A 564 34.82 22.34 21.81
C SER A 564 34.10 21.14 22.41
N GLN A 565 32.96 20.76 21.84
CA GLN A 565 32.30 19.48 22.13
C GLN A 565 32.06 18.69 20.83
N LEU A 566 32.14 17.36 20.93
CA LEU A 566 31.93 16.44 19.83
C LEU A 566 30.57 15.76 19.96
N VAL A 567 29.86 15.67 18.85
CA VAL A 567 28.48 15.19 18.79
C VAL A 567 28.38 14.10 17.72
N ASP A 568 28.48 12.84 18.13
CA ASP A 568 28.26 11.71 17.22
C ASP A 568 26.77 11.59 16.87
N ILE A 569 26.45 11.73 15.58
CA ILE A 569 25.09 11.62 15.04
C ILE A 569 24.88 10.34 14.22
N GLY A 570 25.83 9.41 14.23
CA GLY A 570 25.67 8.12 13.56
C GLY A 570 25.75 8.24 12.05
N LYS A 571 24.91 7.46 11.38
CA LYS A 571 24.69 7.52 9.93
C LYS A 571 23.28 8.05 9.66
N PRO A 572 23.09 9.37 9.56
CA PRO A 572 21.78 9.96 9.41
C PRO A 572 21.20 9.71 8.02
N LEU A 573 19.87 9.68 7.93
CA LEU A 573 19.13 9.60 6.67
C LEU A 573 19.65 8.46 5.76
N VAL A 574 19.91 8.72 4.47
CA VAL A 574 20.29 7.70 3.50
C VAL A 574 21.66 7.05 3.77
N ALA A 575 22.51 7.66 4.61
CA ALA A 575 23.81 7.10 4.97
C ALA A 575 23.68 5.72 5.65
N SER A 576 22.53 5.44 6.27
CA SER A 576 22.23 4.17 6.91
C SER A 576 21.98 3.01 5.92
N CYS A 577 21.72 3.31 4.64
CA CYS A 577 21.29 2.36 3.61
C CYS A 577 22.45 1.74 2.80
N LYS A 578 23.71 2.11 3.07
CA LYS A 578 24.92 1.60 2.38
C LYS A 578 24.84 1.67 0.84
N LEU A 579 24.43 2.81 0.28
CA LEU A 579 24.32 3.00 -1.18
C LEU A 579 25.64 2.83 -1.94
N HIS A 580 26.78 2.91 -1.27
CA HIS A 580 28.12 2.70 -1.84
C HIS A 580 28.52 1.23 -2.04
N ARG A 581 27.72 0.25 -1.56
CA ARG A 581 28.14 -1.16 -1.56
C ARG A 581 27.28 -2.01 -2.49
N ARG A 582 27.73 -2.18 -3.75
CA ARG A 582 27.30 -3.33 -4.55
C ARG A 582 28.22 -4.54 -4.27
N ASN A 583 27.59 -5.68 -4.06
CA ASN A 583 28.22 -6.98 -3.82
C ASN A 583 29.20 -7.37 -4.95
N HIS A 584 30.49 -7.52 -4.63
CA HIS A 584 31.44 -8.36 -5.39
C HIS A 584 31.13 -9.88 -5.32
N ALA A 585 29.91 -10.26 -4.93
CA ALA A 585 29.54 -11.66 -4.68
C ALA A 585 29.35 -12.51 -5.96
N THR A 586 29.49 -11.94 -7.15
CA THR A 586 29.42 -12.70 -8.43
C THR A 586 30.78 -12.94 -9.10
N THR A 587 31.89 -12.46 -8.55
CA THR A 587 33.24 -12.75 -9.07
C THR A 587 34.11 -13.60 -8.14
N ALA A 588 33.74 -13.80 -6.89
CA ALA A 588 34.53 -14.56 -5.91
C ALA A 588 34.17 -16.06 -5.79
N LYS A 589 33.37 -16.63 -6.70
CA LYS A 589 33.06 -18.08 -6.73
C LYS A 589 33.74 -18.86 -7.86
N LYS A 590 34.74 -18.27 -8.53
CA LYS A 590 35.48 -18.94 -9.63
C LYS A 590 36.98 -19.13 -9.39
N GLN A 591 37.48 -18.84 -8.19
CA GLN A 591 38.90 -18.99 -7.86
C GLN A 591 39.08 -19.33 -6.38
N GLU A 592 38.59 -20.49 -5.95
CA GLU A 592 39.12 -21.20 -4.78
C GLU A 592 38.58 -22.62 -4.79
N GLY A 593 39.44 -23.57 -5.15
CA GLY A 593 39.08 -24.98 -5.32
C GLY A 593 40.18 -25.79 -5.99
N ALA A 594 41.41 -25.66 -5.50
CA ALA A 594 42.51 -26.56 -5.85
C ALA A 594 43.32 -26.90 -4.59
N SER A 595 42.84 -27.83 -3.78
CA SER A 595 43.68 -28.88 -3.20
C SER A 595 42.80 -30.01 -2.67
N ALA A 596 43.21 -31.21 -3.00
CA ALA A 596 42.48 -32.46 -2.85
C ALA A 596 42.49 -32.98 -1.41
N GLN A 597 41.45 -33.73 -1.03
CA GLN A 597 41.63 -35.00 -0.31
C GLN A 597 40.35 -35.87 -0.37
N ASN A 598 40.48 -36.91 -1.21
CA ASN A 598 40.10 -38.32 -1.08
C ASN A 598 38.95 -38.84 -0.19
N MET A 599 38.40 -39.94 -0.73
CA MET A 599 37.45 -40.94 -0.21
C MET A 599 35.97 -40.54 -0.27
N GLY A 600 35.07 -41.26 -0.92
CA GLY A 600 35.16 -42.54 -1.62
C GLY A 600 33.75 -43.15 -1.74
N ASN A 601 33.56 -43.93 -2.82
CA ASN A 601 32.46 -44.86 -3.12
C ASN A 601 31.13 -44.25 -3.64
N ARG A 602 30.91 -44.34 -4.97
CA ARG A 602 30.37 -45.49 -5.77
C ARG A 602 28.84 -45.36 -5.83
N SER A 603 28.12 -45.51 -6.94
CA SER A 603 28.35 -46.03 -8.30
C SER A 603 27.02 -45.77 -9.03
N SER A 604 26.95 -45.18 -10.24
CA SER A 604 26.79 -45.86 -11.54
C SER A 604 26.44 -44.75 -12.57
N CYS A 605 26.81 -44.70 -13.84
CA CYS A 605 27.36 -45.67 -14.80
C CYS A 605 28.17 -44.90 -15.87
N LYS A 606 29.10 -45.62 -16.51
CA LYS A 606 30.19 -45.11 -17.35
C LYS A 606 29.79 -44.67 -18.78
N PRO A 607 30.63 -43.83 -19.41
CA PRO A 607 30.61 -43.41 -20.82
C PRO A 607 31.56 -44.25 -21.70
N ARG A 608 31.65 -43.93 -23.01
CA ARG A 608 32.78 -44.10 -23.97
C ARG A 608 32.28 -43.71 -25.38
N LEU A 609 32.99 -43.14 -26.35
CA LEU A 609 34.36 -42.62 -26.55
C LEU A 609 34.44 -42.12 -28.04
N HIS A 610 35.53 -41.41 -28.39
CA HIS A 610 36.12 -41.16 -29.73
C HIS A 610 35.55 -40.03 -30.61
N GLN A 611 36.29 -39.34 -31.49
CA GLN A 611 37.70 -38.90 -31.65
C GLN A 611 37.76 -38.10 -32.99
N THR A 612 38.46 -36.96 -33.02
CA THR A 612 39.24 -36.34 -34.14
C THR A 612 38.67 -36.02 -35.56
N MET A 613 38.75 -34.72 -35.90
CA MET A 613 39.45 -34.03 -37.04
C MET A 613 38.88 -33.88 -38.48
N ALA A 614 38.88 -32.60 -38.93
CA ALA A 614 39.13 -31.96 -40.25
C ALA A 614 38.40 -32.49 -41.53
N GLY A 615 37.55 -31.74 -42.25
CA GLY A 615 37.72 -30.49 -43.04
C GLY A 615 37.23 -30.77 -44.50
N PRO A 616 37.26 -29.87 -45.51
CA PRO A 616 36.98 -28.42 -45.61
C PRO A 616 35.91 -28.10 -46.70
N CYS A 617 35.48 -26.83 -46.86
CA CYS A 617 35.23 -26.15 -48.16
C CYS A 617 34.64 -24.72 -48.00
N ARG A 618 35.36 -23.74 -48.56
CA ARG A 618 34.86 -22.46 -49.12
C ARG A 618 34.90 -22.62 -50.67
N PRO A 619 34.50 -21.67 -51.57
CA PRO A 619 34.11 -20.26 -51.39
C PRO A 619 32.92 -19.77 -52.27
N PHE A 620 32.50 -18.51 -52.10
CA PHE A 620 32.32 -17.45 -53.12
C PHE A 620 31.17 -16.45 -52.84
N THR A 621 31.46 -15.23 -53.30
CA THR A 621 30.91 -13.89 -53.09
C THR A 621 29.67 -13.53 -53.96
N ARG A 622 28.83 -12.57 -53.53
CA ARG A 622 28.70 -11.21 -54.13
C ARG A 622 27.54 -10.37 -53.54
N LYS A 623 27.77 -9.05 -53.53
CA LYS A 623 26.88 -7.91 -53.25
C LYS A 623 26.01 -7.52 -54.47
N ALA A 624 24.89 -6.82 -54.23
CA ALA A 624 24.39 -5.59 -54.92
C ALA A 624 23.08 -5.15 -54.22
N GLU A 625 22.90 -3.95 -53.67
CA GLU A 625 22.75 -2.58 -54.22
C GLU A 625 21.40 -2.24 -54.90
N CYS A 626 20.92 -1.03 -54.57
CA CYS A 626 19.59 -0.43 -54.73
C CYS A 626 19.14 -0.11 -56.16
N ALA A 627 17.81 0.00 -56.40
CA ALA A 627 17.19 1.09 -57.17
C ALA A 627 15.63 1.03 -57.14
N ALA A 628 15.02 2.21 -57.17
CA ALA A 628 13.59 2.51 -57.06
C ALA A 628 12.76 2.27 -58.34
N LYS A 629 11.44 2.03 -58.19
CA LYS A 629 10.37 2.64 -59.01
C LYS A 629 8.96 2.43 -58.43
N VAL A 630 8.12 3.41 -58.72
CA VAL A 630 6.77 3.78 -58.23
C VAL A 630 5.66 2.84 -58.74
N ALA A 631 4.62 2.55 -57.93
CA ALA A 631 3.22 2.97 -58.16
C ALA A 631 2.15 2.16 -57.38
N VAL A 632 1.10 2.91 -57.00
CA VAL A 632 -0.31 2.55 -56.74
C VAL A 632 -0.75 2.11 -55.33
N THR A 633 -1.63 2.96 -54.81
CA THR A 633 -2.60 2.87 -53.70
C THR A 633 -3.39 1.57 -53.62
N ARG A 634 -3.63 1.07 -52.40
CA ARG A 634 -4.96 0.68 -51.90
C ARG A 634 -4.95 0.40 -50.39
N SER A 635 -5.86 1.07 -49.72
CA SER A 635 -6.41 0.82 -48.38
C SER A 635 -7.00 -0.59 -48.28
N ASN A 636 -6.94 -1.21 -47.11
CA ASN A 636 -7.89 -2.24 -46.67
C ASN A 636 -7.98 -2.22 -45.14
N GLU A 637 -9.12 -1.78 -44.63
CA GLU A 637 -9.65 -2.14 -43.31
C GLU A 637 -10.17 -3.59 -43.34
N PRO A 638 -10.29 -4.26 -42.18
CA PRO A 638 -10.72 -5.66 -42.10
C PRO A 638 -12.25 -5.83 -42.06
N GLU A 639 -12.73 -6.79 -42.83
CA GLU A 639 -14.12 -7.28 -42.89
C GLU A 639 -14.49 -8.10 -41.63
N GLU A 640 -15.65 -7.79 -41.06
CA GLU A 640 -16.43 -8.67 -40.19
C GLU A 640 -17.39 -9.50 -41.06
N ASN A 641 -17.51 -10.79 -40.72
CA ASN A 641 -18.52 -11.73 -41.20
C ASN A 641 -18.97 -12.57 -39.99
N ASP A 642 -20.22 -13.01 -39.80
CA ASP A 642 -21.51 -12.67 -40.41
C ASP A 642 -22.59 -13.49 -39.63
N GLU A 643 -23.87 -13.20 -39.94
CA GLU A 643 -25.08 -14.04 -39.75
C GLU A 643 -25.78 -14.09 -38.37
N ASN A 644 -27.12 -14.11 -38.23
CA ASN A 644 -28.30 -13.96 -39.11
C ASN A 644 -29.53 -13.88 -38.16
N GLU A 645 -30.59 -13.12 -38.49
CA GLU A 645 -31.98 -13.63 -38.56
C GLU A 645 -33.01 -12.56 -38.96
N LEU A 646 -34.04 -13.04 -39.65
CA LEU A 646 -34.94 -12.39 -40.61
C LEU A 646 -36.22 -11.75 -40.04
N GLN A 647 -36.76 -10.82 -40.85
CA GLN A 647 -38.19 -10.48 -41.10
C GLN A 647 -38.95 -9.77 -39.96
N ASP A 648 -39.80 -8.76 -40.18
CA ASP A 648 -40.70 -8.52 -41.31
C ASP A 648 -41.19 -7.05 -41.37
N SER A 649 -41.67 -6.67 -42.56
CA SER A 649 -42.50 -5.54 -43.02
C SER A 649 -43.10 -4.52 -42.00
N THR A 650 -43.23 -3.20 -42.25
CA THR A 650 -44.13 -2.56 -43.25
C THR A 650 -44.04 -1.02 -43.23
N HIS A 651 -44.32 -0.44 -44.41
CA HIS A 651 -44.98 0.85 -44.71
C HIS A 651 -44.30 2.23 -44.58
N ARG A 652 -44.07 2.79 -45.79
CA ARG A 652 -44.16 4.20 -46.20
C ARG A 652 -45.08 5.08 -45.35
N ARG A 653 -44.55 6.19 -44.81
CA ARG A 653 -44.72 7.54 -45.36
C ARG A 653 -43.74 8.52 -44.73
#